data_AF-A0A1E7GJ39-F1
#
_entry.id   AF-A0A1E7GJ39-F1
#
_cell.length_a   1.000
_cell.length_b   1.000
_cell.length_c   1.000
_cell.angle_alpha   90.00
_cell.angle_beta   90.00
_cell.angle_gamma   90.00
#
_symmetry.space_group_name_H-M   'P 1'
#
loop_
_entity.id
_entity.type
_entity.pdbx_description
1 polymer ?
#
loop_
_entity_poly.entity_id
_entity_poly.type
_entity_poly.pdbx_seq_one_letter_code
_entity_poly.pdbx_strand_id
1 'polypeptide(L)'
;MEGLDVTRITPGQEGKNRIGSALVVGSGIGGMQSALDLANSGLLVHMINDEPSIGGTMSRLDKTFPTGDCAMCMISPRMVEASRHANIKMYTLAKAIKVTGEEGDFTVTIEEKARYVDAGKCTGCGACDAKCPSRVLDIFNQGLNKRRAIYALFPQAVPNTRAIDSDHCLYLNKGVCRKCEKVCDADAINFEDKDKQYDLHVGSIILTPGLKTYEPDIRQEFGYGRHDNVVTSLQFERLLSASGPCSGTVTRPSDGGHPKKLAWIQCVGSRNSHNANPWCSSVCCMYAAKQSIIAKEHDPEVDSTVFYMELRAFGKDFDKYIDRAKNDAEVTYKRAMVSEVIEDPETKNLIIHSVDDEGKLLNEEFDMVILSIGFEPREDAAEFSEIFGIDTDEYGFAQTSKLRPVETSRNGIYVAGTYQGPKDIPETVIQGSSAAAKSMASLGESRGTEVVEVVLPPETDIEGQDPKIGVIVCHCGTNIAGTVDVQKVADAVAGEAGVAFTETIVYACAPDGQQKIRDVIKEKGLNRIVVASCTPRTHGPLFQDTIREVGLNKFLFELADIREQCSWCHMADKEKATEKAIDIVKMNVAKTRLLDPVNTSSVGVTHTALVVGGGIAGMTASLSLADQGYGVHLVEREDTLGGLLTEVDFTLDGDNVREFLTDVTRRVDSNPDITVHTGTTVANLDGFVGNFVTTLANTKTVNHGALLIATGGAEYSPTEYGYTESENVITQRELEKMLAEKEPDNGESYVMIQCVGSREEPDNYCSRICCQDALKNSIAIKEKAPDALVVVIYRDIRSYGLKEDYYRKARDLGVIFLLYTPDDKPEVIQGEGGLKVTLSGKVLGKEIAIDADYVVLSTGLRPRPDADELAKKFKLTCNIDGFFMEAHVKLRPVDFPSEGFFLAGLAHAPKNLEETIGQAQAAAGRAGALLSHESLTVSGVISKHNRDICMSCLMCVKRCPFGAPFIDEDGMVSHNEVKCTGCGICAGVCPAKAYQVNYFRDDQILAMVDSVTTG
;
A
#
# COMPACT_ATOMS: atom_id res chain seq x y z
N MET A 1 9.61 -48.90 19.81
CA MET A 1 9.88 -47.86 18.79
C MET A 1 9.06 -46.66 19.21
N GLU A 2 9.34 -46.11 20.39
CA GLU A 2 10.37 -45.08 20.65
C GLU A 2 10.24 -43.90 19.69
N GLY A 3 9.91 -42.76 20.29
CA GLY A 3 9.46 -41.54 19.65
C GLY A 3 10.50 -40.95 18.71
N LEU A 4 10.00 -40.47 17.58
CA LEU A 4 10.66 -39.44 16.80
C LEU A 4 10.04 -38.12 17.22
N ASP A 5 10.71 -37.48 18.19
CA ASP A 5 10.72 -36.03 18.30
C ASP A 5 11.15 -35.49 16.93
N VAL A 6 10.23 -34.84 16.22
CA VAL A 6 10.54 -34.13 14.98
C VAL A 6 10.74 -32.66 15.33
N THR A 7 11.72 -32.36 16.18
CA THR A 7 12.38 -31.05 16.13
C THR A 7 13.10 -30.97 14.79
N ARG A 8 12.56 -30.18 13.86
CA ARG A 8 13.25 -29.85 12.60
C ARG A 8 13.54 -28.37 12.55
N ILE A 9 14.84 -28.14 12.62
CA ILE A 9 15.56 -26.88 12.72
C ILE A 9 15.76 -26.35 11.30
N THR A 10 15.27 -25.15 11.01
CA THR A 10 15.60 -24.37 9.81
C THR A 10 17.10 -24.05 9.80
N PRO A 11 17.79 -24.00 8.64
CA PRO A 11 19.24 -23.73 8.59
C PRO A 11 19.63 -22.43 9.29
N GLY A 12 20.62 -22.47 10.21
CA GLY A 12 21.18 -21.29 10.89
C GLY A 12 21.47 -21.43 12.40
N GLN A 13 21.13 -22.55 13.05
CA GLN A 13 21.28 -22.71 14.51
C GLN A 13 22.70 -23.07 15.00
N GLU A 14 23.71 -22.27 14.67
CA GLU A 14 24.94 -22.22 15.47
C GLU A 14 25.40 -20.78 15.72
N GLY A 15 24.86 -20.19 16.80
CA GLY A 15 25.62 -19.27 17.65
C GLY A 15 25.38 -17.76 17.51
N LYS A 16 24.44 -17.25 18.32
CA LYS A 16 24.55 -16.04 19.18
C LYS A 16 23.31 -15.98 20.08
N ASN A 17 23.43 -15.43 21.31
CA ASN A 17 22.29 -15.14 22.21
C ASN A 17 21.42 -13.99 21.65
N ARG A 18 20.79 -14.19 20.48
CA ARG A 18 19.93 -13.19 19.83
C ARG A 18 18.46 -13.53 20.02
N ILE A 19 17.66 -12.49 20.22
CA ILE A 19 16.23 -12.59 20.44
C ILE A 19 15.50 -12.69 19.10
N GLY A 20 14.62 -13.70 18.94
CA GLY A 20 13.91 -14.01 17.70
C GLY A 20 12.62 -13.21 17.45
N SER A 21 12.52 -12.01 18.03
CA SER A 21 11.37 -11.13 17.91
C SER A 21 11.75 -9.71 17.52
N ALA A 22 10.81 -8.99 16.93
CA ALA A 22 10.97 -7.61 16.51
C ALA A 22 9.88 -6.72 17.11
N LEU A 23 10.22 -5.46 17.41
CA LEU A 23 9.26 -4.42 17.77
C LEU A 23 8.92 -3.55 16.55
N VAL A 24 7.65 -3.39 16.25
CA VAL A 24 7.13 -2.40 15.30
C VAL A 24 6.45 -1.27 16.06
N VAL A 25 6.97 -0.05 15.90
CA VAL A 25 6.47 1.16 16.58
C VAL A 25 5.60 1.94 15.61
N GLY A 26 4.29 2.00 15.89
CA GLY A 26 3.29 2.58 15.01
C GLY A 26 2.61 1.53 14.14
N SER A 27 1.29 1.65 13.97
CA SER A 27 0.46 0.63 13.33
C SER A 27 -0.35 1.17 12.13
N GLY A 28 0.23 2.15 11.44
CA GLY A 28 -0.22 2.57 10.12
C GLY A 28 0.06 1.50 9.05
N ILE A 29 -0.22 1.83 7.78
CA ILE A 29 -0.07 0.86 6.69
C ILE A 29 1.37 0.30 6.55
N GLY A 30 2.40 1.11 6.78
CA GLY A 30 3.79 0.68 6.77
C GLY A 30 4.12 -0.29 7.91
N GLY A 31 3.71 0.03 9.14
CA GLY A 31 3.93 -0.82 10.31
C GLY A 31 3.19 -2.15 10.21
N MET A 32 1.93 -2.14 9.75
CA MET A 32 1.20 -3.39 9.48
C MET A 32 1.87 -4.24 8.40
N GLN A 33 2.36 -3.63 7.32
CA GLN A 33 3.09 -4.36 6.29
C GLN A 33 4.37 -4.99 6.85
N SER A 34 5.17 -4.23 7.62
CA SER A 34 6.38 -4.76 8.27
C SER A 34 6.07 -5.91 9.21
N ALA A 35 5.03 -5.76 10.06
CA ALA A 35 4.62 -6.78 11.01
C ALA A 35 4.19 -8.06 10.29
N LEU A 36 3.39 -7.95 9.23
CA LEU A 36 2.94 -9.10 8.44
C LEU A 36 4.10 -9.79 7.73
N ASP A 37 5.04 -9.05 7.14
CA ASP A 37 6.19 -9.65 6.45
C ASP A 37 7.11 -10.39 7.44
N LEU A 38 7.40 -9.78 8.60
CA LEU A 38 8.18 -10.43 9.66
C LEU A 38 7.47 -11.68 10.20
N ALA A 39 6.18 -11.57 10.49
CA ALA A 39 5.44 -12.66 11.12
C ALA A 39 5.22 -13.85 10.18
N ASN A 40 4.91 -13.59 8.90
CA ASN A 40 4.84 -14.62 7.86
C ASN A 40 6.20 -15.27 7.61
N SER A 41 7.29 -14.57 7.87
CA SER A 41 8.63 -15.15 7.75
C SER A 41 9.00 -16.07 8.92
N GLY A 42 8.20 -16.12 9.99
CA GLY A 42 8.50 -16.93 11.18
C GLY A 42 9.24 -16.19 12.29
N LEU A 43 9.05 -14.87 12.42
CA LEU A 43 9.49 -14.08 13.57
C LEU A 43 8.29 -13.68 14.44
N LEU A 44 8.48 -13.58 15.75
CA LEU A 44 7.48 -12.98 16.62
C LEU A 44 7.55 -11.45 16.49
N VAL A 45 6.40 -10.80 16.41
CA VAL A 45 6.31 -9.33 16.30
C VAL A 45 5.53 -8.77 17.47
N HIS A 46 6.14 -7.84 18.18
CA HIS A 46 5.44 -6.93 19.08
C HIS A 46 5.10 -5.66 18.30
N MET A 47 3.82 -5.30 18.22
CA MET A 47 3.38 -4.09 17.51
C MET A 47 2.71 -3.15 18.50
N ILE A 48 3.24 -1.93 18.65
CA ILE A 48 2.73 -0.93 19.61
C ILE A 48 2.10 0.25 18.88
N ASN A 49 1.06 0.82 19.48
CA ASN A 49 0.33 1.97 18.94
C ASN A 49 -0.29 2.81 20.07
N ASP A 50 -0.18 4.13 19.97
CA ASP A 50 -0.68 5.09 20.97
C ASP A 50 -2.19 5.33 20.89
N GLU A 51 -2.82 5.11 19.73
CA GLU A 51 -4.28 5.12 19.57
C GLU A 51 -4.93 3.79 20.02
N PRO A 52 -6.22 3.78 20.37
CA PRO A 52 -6.93 2.56 20.80
C PRO A 52 -7.21 1.56 19.66
N SER A 53 -6.84 1.89 18.42
CA SER A 53 -7.01 1.07 17.21
C SER A 53 -5.83 1.28 16.27
N ILE A 54 -5.50 0.26 15.49
CA ILE A 54 -4.57 0.35 14.36
C ILE A 54 -5.23 0.99 13.13
N GLY A 55 -4.43 1.31 12.11
CA GLY A 55 -4.89 1.80 10.79
C GLY A 55 -4.30 3.16 10.39
N GLY A 56 -3.91 3.99 11.35
CA GLY A 56 -3.28 5.30 11.12
C GLY A 56 -4.08 6.21 10.19
N THR A 57 -3.41 7.16 9.53
CA THR A 57 -4.07 8.17 8.67
C THR A 57 -4.85 7.56 7.50
N MET A 58 -4.42 6.41 6.96
CA MET A 58 -5.11 5.77 5.83
C MET A 58 -6.54 5.35 6.20
N SER A 59 -6.82 5.03 7.47
CA SER A 59 -8.18 4.74 7.95
C SER A 59 -9.12 5.97 7.91
N ARG A 60 -8.57 7.18 7.87
CA ARG A 60 -9.32 8.45 7.82
C ARG A 60 -9.71 8.86 6.39
N LEU A 61 -9.09 8.25 5.38
CA LEU A 61 -9.34 8.56 3.96
C LEU A 61 -10.62 7.86 3.46
N ASP A 62 -11.28 8.44 2.46
CA ASP A 62 -12.40 7.78 1.78
C ASP A 62 -11.93 6.82 0.68
N LYS A 63 -11.25 7.36 -0.33
CA LYS A 63 -10.65 6.62 -1.46
C LYS A 63 -9.14 6.88 -1.55
N THR A 64 -8.43 6.15 -2.42
CA THR A 64 -6.99 6.32 -2.66
C THR A 64 -6.68 6.56 -4.14
N PHE A 65 -5.83 7.54 -4.46
CA PHE A 65 -5.34 7.78 -5.83
C PHE A 65 -4.19 6.81 -6.18
N PRO A 66 -3.94 6.44 -7.44
CA PRO A 66 -4.68 6.82 -8.64
C PRO A 66 -5.80 5.83 -9.01
N THR A 67 -5.97 4.75 -8.24
CA THR A 67 -6.92 3.68 -8.58
C THR A 67 -8.37 4.05 -8.28
N GLY A 68 -8.61 4.92 -7.28
CA GLY A 68 -9.94 5.26 -6.81
C GLY A 68 -10.52 4.23 -5.83
N ASP A 69 -9.73 3.27 -5.35
CA ASP A 69 -10.18 2.25 -4.41
C ASP A 69 -10.57 2.86 -3.07
N CYS A 70 -11.63 2.34 -2.45
CA CYS A 70 -12.01 2.70 -1.09
C CYS A 70 -10.87 2.36 -0.11
N ALA A 71 -10.37 3.36 0.62
CA ALA A 71 -9.25 3.19 1.54
C ALA A 71 -9.56 2.15 2.63
N MET A 72 -10.80 2.15 3.14
CA MET A 72 -11.24 1.20 4.16
C MET A 72 -11.30 -0.24 3.63
N CYS A 73 -11.78 -0.45 2.40
CA CYS A 73 -11.79 -1.76 1.75
C CYS A 73 -10.39 -2.34 1.55
N MET A 74 -9.39 -1.47 1.36
CA MET A 74 -8.00 -1.89 1.19
C MET A 74 -7.31 -2.16 2.54
N ILE A 75 -7.48 -1.27 3.52
CA ILE A 75 -6.75 -1.38 4.80
C ILE A 75 -7.38 -2.38 5.77
N SER A 76 -8.71 -2.52 5.78
CA SER A 76 -9.41 -3.39 6.74
C SER A 76 -8.97 -4.85 6.68
N PRO A 77 -8.79 -5.49 5.49
CA PRO A 77 -8.21 -6.82 5.41
C PRO A 77 -6.83 -6.93 6.07
N ARG A 78 -5.95 -5.93 5.89
CA ARG A 78 -4.61 -5.91 6.51
C ARG A 78 -4.68 -5.74 8.03
N MET A 79 -5.58 -4.90 8.52
CA MET A 79 -5.79 -4.72 9.96
C MET A 79 -6.26 -6.02 10.61
N VAL A 80 -7.21 -6.71 9.97
CA VAL A 80 -7.74 -7.99 10.44
C VAL A 80 -6.66 -9.08 10.39
N GLU A 81 -5.93 -9.19 9.28
CA GLU A 81 -4.80 -10.11 9.10
C GLU A 81 -3.77 -9.91 10.22
N ALA A 82 -3.33 -8.67 10.46
CA ALA A 82 -2.35 -8.35 11.50
C ALA A 82 -2.87 -8.67 12.91
N SER A 83 -4.15 -8.42 13.20
CA SER A 83 -4.72 -8.68 14.53
C SER A 83 -4.90 -10.15 14.87
N ARG A 84 -4.89 -11.03 13.88
CA ARG A 84 -5.17 -12.47 14.04
C ARG A 84 -3.95 -13.35 13.83
N HIS A 85 -2.88 -12.79 13.28
CA HIS A 85 -1.67 -13.53 13.06
C HIS A 85 -1.11 -14.00 14.41
N ALA A 86 -0.92 -15.32 14.58
CA ALA A 86 -0.50 -15.92 15.86
C ALA A 86 0.84 -15.35 16.38
N ASN A 87 1.70 -14.94 15.46
CA ASN A 87 3.00 -14.33 15.75
C ASN A 87 3.00 -12.79 15.79
N ILE A 88 1.84 -12.13 15.84
CA ILE A 88 1.75 -10.67 16.05
C ILE A 88 1.03 -10.39 17.38
N LYS A 89 1.78 -9.87 18.34
CA LYS A 89 1.26 -9.37 19.62
C LYS A 89 1.02 -7.87 19.51
N MET A 90 -0.25 -7.46 19.60
CA MET A 90 -0.65 -6.07 19.43
C MET A 90 -0.93 -5.39 20.77
N TYR A 91 -0.33 -4.23 20.96
CA TYR A 91 -0.49 -3.39 22.15
C TYR A 91 -0.99 -2.02 21.69
N THR A 92 -2.19 -1.65 22.13
CA THR A 92 -2.83 -0.37 21.80
C THR A 92 -2.90 0.51 23.03
N LEU A 93 -2.98 1.82 22.85
CA LEU A 93 -2.75 2.79 23.93
C LEU A 93 -1.35 2.63 24.55
N ALA A 94 -0.39 2.13 23.77
CA ALA A 94 0.96 1.79 24.20
C ALA A 94 2.02 2.59 23.42
N LYS A 95 3.00 3.14 24.14
CA LYS A 95 4.15 3.84 23.55
C LYS A 95 5.46 3.39 24.21
N ALA A 96 6.55 3.43 23.46
CA ALA A 96 7.88 3.22 24.03
C ALA A 96 8.33 4.50 24.75
N ILE A 97 8.90 4.35 25.95
CA ILE A 97 9.43 5.48 26.74
C ILE A 97 10.94 5.38 26.97
N LYS A 98 11.55 4.21 26.69
CA LYS A 98 12.98 3.99 26.83
C LYS A 98 13.44 2.79 26.01
N VAL A 99 14.59 2.90 25.33
CA VAL A 99 15.26 1.78 24.66
C VAL A 99 16.70 1.66 25.12
N THR A 100 17.11 0.46 25.54
CA THR A 100 18.49 0.12 25.89
C THR A 100 18.93 -1.16 25.17
N GLY A 101 20.22 -1.44 25.13
CA GLY A 101 20.78 -2.61 24.43
C GLY A 101 21.28 -2.29 23.01
N GLU A 102 21.52 -3.34 22.25
CA GLU A 102 22.12 -3.29 20.90
C GLU A 102 21.44 -4.28 19.95
N GLU A 103 21.83 -4.24 18.67
CA GLU A 103 21.27 -5.14 17.64
C GLU A 103 21.32 -6.61 18.08
N GLY A 104 20.14 -7.25 18.13
CA GLY A 104 19.96 -8.63 18.56
C GLY A 104 19.52 -8.80 20.01
N ASP A 105 19.62 -7.77 20.85
CA ASP A 105 19.21 -7.79 22.27
C ASP A 105 18.88 -6.37 22.79
N PHE A 106 17.72 -5.86 22.39
CA PHE A 106 17.15 -4.62 22.92
C PHE A 106 16.19 -4.90 24.06
N THR A 107 16.21 -4.02 25.06
CA THR A 107 15.16 -3.92 26.08
C THR A 107 14.42 -2.60 25.90
N VAL A 108 13.12 -2.69 25.65
CA VAL A 108 12.22 -1.57 25.39
C VAL A 108 11.19 -1.46 26.52
N THR A 109 11.20 -0.35 27.25
CA THR A 109 10.18 -0.06 28.26
C THR A 109 8.96 0.57 27.58
N ILE A 110 7.81 -0.08 27.75
CA ILE A 110 6.52 0.33 27.21
C ILE A 110 5.68 0.97 28.31
N GLU A 111 5.05 2.09 28.01
CA GLU A 111 3.96 2.68 28.78
C GLU A 111 2.64 2.43 28.07
N GLU A 112 1.72 1.74 28.74
CA GLU A 112 0.37 1.44 28.27
C GLU A 112 -0.65 2.20 29.11
N LYS A 113 -1.40 3.12 28.49
CA LYS A 113 -2.44 3.90 29.17
C LYS A 113 -3.66 3.04 29.48
N ALA A 114 -4.31 3.35 30.61
CA ALA A 114 -5.57 2.74 31.00
C ALA A 114 -6.61 2.89 29.89
N ARG A 115 -7.17 1.76 29.45
CA ARG A 115 -8.28 1.73 28.48
C ARG A 115 -9.62 1.97 29.16
N TYR A 116 -9.69 1.62 30.45
CA TYR A 116 -10.90 1.55 31.28
C TYR A 116 -11.99 0.61 30.75
N VAL A 117 -11.62 -0.23 29.79
CA VAL A 117 -12.45 -1.26 29.19
C VAL A 117 -11.54 -2.47 29.00
N ASP A 118 -11.93 -3.60 29.58
CA ASP A 118 -11.27 -4.89 29.36
C ASP A 118 -11.47 -5.31 27.90
N ALA A 119 -10.40 -5.22 27.11
CA ALA A 119 -10.46 -5.55 25.68
C ALA A 119 -10.74 -7.03 25.41
N GLY A 120 -10.42 -7.93 26.35
CA GLY A 120 -10.71 -9.36 26.22
C GLY A 120 -12.17 -9.71 26.46
N LYS A 121 -12.89 -8.88 27.23
CA LYS A 121 -14.34 -9.03 27.47
C LYS A 121 -15.20 -8.19 26.54
N CYS A 122 -14.67 -7.08 26.02
CA CYS A 122 -15.45 -6.15 25.22
C CYS A 122 -15.89 -6.79 23.89
N THR A 123 -17.19 -6.80 23.64
CA THR A 123 -17.78 -7.28 22.37
C THR A 123 -17.83 -6.21 21.27
N GLY A 124 -17.37 -4.98 21.57
CA GLY A 124 -17.44 -3.85 20.64
C GLY A 124 -18.87 -3.37 20.33
N CYS A 125 -19.84 -3.69 21.22
CA CYS A 125 -21.26 -3.64 20.85
C CYS A 125 -21.85 -2.25 20.59
N GLY A 126 -21.28 -1.22 21.20
CA GLY A 126 -21.76 0.16 21.15
C GLY A 126 -22.93 0.48 22.09
N ALA A 127 -23.49 -0.47 22.84
CA ALA A 127 -24.56 -0.16 23.80
C ALA A 127 -24.15 0.94 24.81
N CYS A 128 -22.88 0.94 25.20
CA CYS A 128 -22.30 1.90 26.13
C CYS A 128 -22.10 3.31 25.54
N ASP A 129 -21.72 3.43 24.26
CA ASP A 129 -21.53 4.72 23.60
C ASP A 129 -22.87 5.45 23.41
N ALA A 130 -23.92 4.72 23.02
CA ALA A 130 -25.28 5.24 22.85
C ALA A 130 -25.85 5.86 24.14
N LYS A 131 -25.46 5.35 25.33
CA LYS A 131 -25.97 5.80 26.63
C LYS A 131 -25.09 6.83 27.33
N CYS A 132 -23.87 7.05 26.87
CA CYS A 132 -22.96 8.00 27.46
C CYS A 132 -23.48 9.44 27.25
N PRO A 133 -23.65 10.27 28.30
CA PRO A 133 -24.15 11.64 28.15
C PRO A 133 -23.08 12.64 27.71
N SER A 134 -21.79 12.30 27.86
CA SER A 134 -20.67 13.19 27.52
C SER A 134 -20.58 13.40 26.01
N ARG A 135 -20.16 14.61 25.60
CA ARG A 135 -19.97 15.02 24.21
C ARG A 135 -18.56 15.56 24.06
N VAL A 136 -17.77 14.93 23.20
CA VAL A 136 -16.36 15.27 22.96
C VAL A 136 -16.18 15.52 21.47
N LEU A 137 -15.31 16.45 21.08
CA LEU A 137 -14.97 16.62 19.67
C LEU A 137 -14.38 15.31 19.12
N ASP A 138 -14.84 14.91 17.95
CA ASP A 138 -14.37 13.70 17.31
C ASP A 138 -13.10 13.98 16.51
N ILE A 139 -11.95 13.63 17.10
CA ILE A 139 -10.63 13.80 16.49
C ILE A 139 -10.49 12.98 15.19
N PHE A 140 -11.15 11.82 15.10
CA PHE A 140 -11.09 10.99 13.90
C PHE A 140 -11.81 11.68 12.73
N ASN A 141 -12.96 12.30 13.03
CA ASN A 141 -13.71 13.13 12.10
C ASN A 141 -13.24 14.60 12.05
N GLN A 142 -12.01 14.88 12.49
CA GLN A 142 -11.37 16.20 12.35
C GLN A 142 -12.18 17.35 12.97
N GLY A 143 -12.86 17.07 14.09
CA GLY A 143 -13.66 18.06 14.82
C GLY A 143 -15.00 18.42 14.17
N LEU A 144 -15.36 17.83 13.03
CA LEU A 144 -16.60 18.14 12.28
C LEU A 144 -17.88 17.71 13.02
N ASN A 145 -17.77 16.75 13.94
CA ASN A 145 -18.88 16.31 14.79
C ASN A 145 -18.40 15.98 16.22
N LYS A 146 -19.34 15.55 17.05
CA LYS A 146 -19.08 15.18 18.45
C LYS A 146 -19.29 13.68 18.67
N ARG A 147 -18.26 13.02 19.21
CA ARG A 147 -18.32 11.66 19.75
C ARG A 147 -18.70 11.66 21.24
N ARG A 148 -18.67 10.47 21.83
CA ARG A 148 -18.93 10.19 23.25
C ARG A 148 -17.61 10.00 23.98
N ALA A 149 -17.61 10.13 25.31
CA ALA A 149 -16.41 9.87 26.12
C ALA A 149 -16.01 8.39 26.12
N ILE A 150 -16.96 7.46 26.08
CA ILE A 150 -16.69 6.06 25.74
C ILE A 150 -16.94 5.87 24.24
N TYR A 151 -15.96 5.37 23.51
CA TYR A 151 -15.97 5.40 22.04
C TYR A 151 -15.16 4.26 21.44
N ALA A 152 -15.45 3.93 20.17
CA ALA A 152 -14.49 3.33 19.26
C ALA A 152 -13.92 4.44 18.39
N LEU A 153 -12.66 4.32 17.99
CA LEU A 153 -12.00 5.35 17.20
C LEU A 153 -12.71 5.59 15.86
N PHE A 154 -13.14 4.49 15.22
CA PHE A 154 -13.96 4.48 14.01
C PHE A 154 -14.72 3.15 13.91
N PRO A 155 -15.73 3.02 13.02
CA PRO A 155 -16.61 1.86 13.00
C PRO A 155 -15.92 0.51 12.71
N GLN A 156 -14.84 0.52 11.92
CA GLN A 156 -14.04 -0.65 11.55
C GLN A 156 -12.76 -0.80 12.39
N ALA A 157 -12.69 -0.16 13.56
CA ALA A 157 -11.52 -0.20 14.44
C ALA A 157 -11.06 -1.63 14.77
N VAL A 158 -9.75 -1.83 14.82
CA VAL A 158 -9.11 -3.09 15.19
C VAL A 158 -8.06 -2.80 16.28
N PRO A 159 -8.13 -3.43 17.46
CA PRO A 159 -9.19 -4.33 17.91
C PRO A 159 -10.56 -3.62 17.99
N ASN A 160 -11.65 -4.35 17.68
CA ASN A 160 -13.00 -3.82 17.77
C ASN A 160 -13.48 -3.76 19.23
N THR A 161 -12.88 -2.85 19.99
CA THR A 161 -13.18 -2.61 21.40
C THR A 161 -13.52 -1.14 21.63
N ARG A 162 -13.83 -0.76 22.86
CA ARG A 162 -14.05 0.62 23.27
C ARG A 162 -12.89 1.10 24.14
N ALA A 163 -12.74 2.42 24.23
CA ALA A 163 -11.88 3.09 25.19
C ALA A 163 -12.67 4.22 25.87
N ILE A 164 -12.30 4.58 27.09
CA ILE A 164 -12.86 5.74 27.78
C ILE A 164 -11.83 6.86 27.76
N ASP A 165 -12.21 7.99 27.18
CA ASP A 165 -11.54 9.27 27.30
C ASP A 165 -11.66 9.75 28.75
N SER A 166 -10.57 9.62 29.52
CA SER A 166 -10.53 9.94 30.94
C SER A 166 -10.89 11.39 31.20
N ASP A 167 -10.39 12.30 30.36
CA ASP A 167 -10.49 13.76 30.55
C ASP A 167 -11.93 14.25 30.40
N HIS A 168 -12.76 13.51 29.66
CA HIS A 168 -14.16 13.85 29.41
C HIS A 168 -15.16 12.89 30.07
N CYS A 169 -14.70 11.90 30.83
CA CYS A 169 -15.55 10.95 31.54
C CYS A 169 -16.10 11.57 32.84
N LEU A 170 -17.43 11.62 32.98
CA LEU A 170 -18.08 12.16 34.18
C LEU A 170 -17.90 11.27 35.43
N TYR A 171 -17.58 9.99 35.26
CA TYR A 171 -17.25 9.13 36.39
C TYR A 171 -15.84 9.40 36.90
N LEU A 172 -14.85 9.31 36.00
CA LEU A 172 -13.44 9.40 36.37
C LEU A 172 -13.09 10.79 36.94
N ASN A 173 -13.72 11.86 36.42
CA ASN A 173 -13.46 13.22 36.90
C ASN A 173 -14.32 13.68 38.08
N LYS A 174 -15.55 13.16 38.22
CA LYS A 174 -16.56 13.71 39.15
C LYS A 174 -17.29 12.67 40.00
N GLY A 175 -17.15 11.38 39.70
CA GLY A 175 -17.81 10.27 40.42
C GLY A 175 -19.32 10.13 40.17
N VAL A 176 -19.91 10.82 39.19
CA VAL A 176 -21.38 10.98 39.10
C VAL A 176 -22.11 10.14 38.04
N CYS A 177 -21.42 9.37 37.18
CA CYS A 177 -22.06 8.65 36.07
C CYS A 177 -21.56 7.20 35.95
N ARG A 178 -22.44 6.19 35.84
CA ARG A 178 -22.05 4.79 35.59
C ARG A 178 -22.91 4.14 34.49
N LYS A 179 -23.39 4.94 33.53
CA LYS A 179 -24.34 4.46 32.52
C LYS A 179 -23.73 3.42 31.57
N CYS A 180 -22.46 3.58 31.19
CA CYS A 180 -21.77 2.62 30.31
C CYS A 180 -21.60 1.26 30.98
N GLU A 181 -21.21 1.22 32.27
CA GLU A 181 -21.12 0.00 33.07
C GLU A 181 -22.48 -0.70 33.15
N LYS A 182 -23.55 0.03 33.50
CA LYS A 182 -24.91 -0.52 33.65
C LYS A 182 -25.52 -1.16 32.40
N VAL A 183 -25.04 -0.84 31.21
CA VAL A 183 -25.57 -1.35 29.93
C VAL A 183 -24.60 -2.27 29.20
N CYS A 184 -23.46 -2.58 29.82
CA CYS A 184 -22.47 -3.46 29.26
C CYS A 184 -22.75 -4.89 29.74
N ASP A 185 -23.48 -5.66 28.93
CA ASP A 185 -23.82 -7.05 29.27
C ASP A 185 -22.58 -7.96 29.41
N ALA A 186 -21.45 -7.56 28.83
CA ALA A 186 -20.18 -8.30 28.88
C ALA A 186 -19.32 -7.96 30.12
N ASP A 187 -19.80 -7.07 31.01
CA ASP A 187 -19.05 -6.61 32.20
C ASP A 187 -17.61 -6.17 31.88
N ALA A 188 -17.43 -5.51 30.73
CA ALA A 188 -16.13 -5.11 30.21
C ALA A 188 -15.67 -3.74 30.75
N ILE A 189 -16.56 -2.91 31.32
CA ILE A 189 -16.18 -1.58 31.83
C ILE A 189 -15.39 -1.74 33.13
N ASN A 190 -14.18 -1.19 33.17
CA ASN A 190 -13.31 -1.24 34.35
C ASN A 190 -12.72 0.15 34.65
N PHE A 191 -13.39 0.92 35.51
CA PHE A 191 -12.91 2.25 35.90
C PHE A 191 -11.65 2.24 36.79
N GLU A 192 -11.28 1.07 37.33
CA GLU A 192 -10.10 0.90 38.18
C GLU A 192 -8.85 0.50 37.38
N ASP A 193 -8.96 0.40 36.05
CA ASP A 193 -7.81 0.20 35.16
C ASP A 193 -6.81 1.36 35.32
N LYS A 194 -5.52 1.04 35.26
CA LYS A 194 -4.43 1.99 35.51
C LYS A 194 -3.38 1.86 34.43
N ASP A 195 -2.66 2.95 34.22
CA ASP A 195 -1.48 2.97 33.37
C ASP A 195 -0.47 1.92 33.85
N LYS A 196 0.16 1.21 32.91
CA LYS A 196 1.10 0.11 33.17
C LYS A 196 2.42 0.42 32.49
N GLN A 197 3.51 -0.01 33.12
CA GLN A 197 4.82 -0.05 32.51
C GLN A 197 5.39 -1.46 32.58
N TYR A 198 5.96 -1.91 31.47
CA TYR A 198 6.59 -3.24 31.35
C TYR A 198 7.68 -3.20 30.29
N ASP A 199 8.63 -4.14 30.39
CA ASP A 199 9.71 -4.28 29.44
C ASP A 199 9.38 -5.36 28.40
N LEU A 200 9.72 -5.08 27.14
CA LEU A 200 9.78 -6.04 26.04
C LEU A 200 11.24 -6.25 25.64
N HIS A 201 11.62 -7.50 25.45
CA HIS A 201 12.93 -7.85 24.91
C HIS A 201 12.77 -8.25 23.44
N VAL A 202 13.52 -7.61 22.55
CA VAL A 202 13.41 -7.80 21.09
C VAL A 202 14.79 -7.73 20.43
N GLY A 203 14.98 -8.42 19.31
CA GLY A 203 16.23 -8.40 18.56
C GLY A 203 16.37 -7.21 17.61
N SER A 204 15.25 -6.65 17.12
CA SER A 204 15.25 -5.50 16.22
C SER A 204 14.05 -4.58 16.44
N ILE A 205 14.14 -3.34 15.95
CA ILE A 205 13.10 -2.32 16.07
C ILE A 205 12.83 -1.68 14.70
N ILE A 206 11.57 -1.52 14.33
CA ILE A 206 11.12 -0.80 13.13
C ILE A 206 10.24 0.38 13.55
N LEU A 207 10.64 1.58 13.13
CA LEU A 207 9.96 2.84 13.44
C LEU A 207 9.05 3.25 12.28
N THR A 208 7.75 3.22 12.53
CA THR A 208 6.67 3.68 11.62
C THR A 208 5.65 4.58 12.32
N PRO A 209 6.05 5.59 13.13
CA PRO A 209 5.15 6.34 13.99
C PRO A 209 4.24 7.34 13.25
N GLY A 210 4.30 7.39 11.92
CA GLY A 210 3.57 8.36 11.12
C GLY A 210 4.15 9.78 11.22
N LEU A 211 3.31 10.78 10.94
CA LEU A 211 3.65 12.19 11.02
C LEU A 211 2.44 13.03 11.41
N LYS A 212 2.66 14.33 11.67
CA LYS A 212 1.59 15.29 11.95
C LYS A 212 1.12 15.98 10.66
N THR A 213 -0.12 16.43 10.63
CA THR A 213 -0.64 17.30 9.56
C THR A 213 -0.53 18.78 9.95
N TYR A 214 -0.21 19.63 8.97
CA TYR A 214 -0.11 21.07 9.18
C TYR A 214 -1.45 21.68 9.64
N GLU A 215 -1.40 22.48 10.69
CA GLU A 215 -2.55 23.24 11.20
C GLU A 215 -2.60 24.64 10.54
N PRO A 216 -3.62 24.94 9.71
CA PRO A 216 -3.63 26.16 8.90
C PRO A 216 -4.03 27.44 9.65
N ASP A 217 -4.21 27.40 10.97
CA ASP A 217 -4.53 28.56 11.81
C ASP A 217 -3.52 29.72 11.67
N ILE A 218 -2.28 29.44 11.27
CA ILE A 218 -1.25 30.46 11.05
C ILE A 218 -1.53 31.29 9.78
N ARG A 219 -2.24 30.72 8.80
CA ARG A 219 -2.57 31.33 7.50
C ARG A 219 -3.93 32.02 7.54
N GLN A 220 -4.06 33.02 8.40
CA GLN A 220 -5.30 33.76 8.63
C GLN A 220 -5.88 34.41 7.35
N GLU A 221 -5.05 34.66 6.33
CA GLU A 221 -5.50 35.14 5.02
C GLU A 221 -6.41 34.16 4.28
N PHE A 222 -6.36 32.86 4.60
CA PHE A 222 -7.27 31.86 4.05
C PHE A 222 -8.52 31.64 4.90
N GLY A 223 -8.58 32.26 6.08
CA GLY A 223 -9.78 32.30 6.92
C GLY A 223 -10.19 30.98 7.57
N TYR A 224 -9.29 29.99 7.67
CA TYR A 224 -9.55 28.76 8.43
C TYR A 224 -9.85 29.07 9.91
N GLY A 225 -10.84 28.39 10.47
CA GLY A 225 -11.34 28.66 11.84
C GLY A 225 -12.16 29.94 11.99
N ARG A 226 -12.12 30.85 11.01
CA ARG A 226 -12.92 32.09 10.96
C ARG A 226 -14.15 31.96 10.06
N HIS A 227 -14.02 31.26 8.94
CA HIS A 227 -15.07 31.05 7.95
C HIS A 227 -15.47 29.57 7.96
N ASP A 228 -16.74 29.29 8.23
CA ASP A 228 -17.24 27.92 8.42
C ASP A 228 -17.05 27.05 7.16
N ASN A 229 -17.13 27.67 5.96
CA ASN A 229 -16.99 26.98 4.68
C ASN A 229 -15.53 26.83 4.20
N VAL A 230 -14.54 27.18 5.04
CA VAL A 230 -13.12 26.88 4.79
C VAL A 230 -12.73 25.62 5.58
N VAL A 231 -12.44 24.53 4.87
CA VAL A 231 -12.12 23.23 5.47
C VAL A 231 -10.74 22.74 5.04
N THR A 232 -10.12 21.85 5.81
CA THR A 232 -8.89 21.17 5.36
C THR A 232 -9.21 20.02 4.41
N SER A 233 -8.21 19.61 3.62
CA SER A 233 -8.34 18.41 2.77
C SER A 233 -8.65 17.15 3.56
N LEU A 234 -8.19 17.02 4.80
CA LEU A 234 -8.52 15.86 5.65
C LEU A 234 -9.94 15.97 6.22
N GLN A 235 -10.43 17.17 6.56
CA GLN A 235 -11.85 17.38 6.86
C GLN A 235 -12.73 17.02 5.66
N PHE A 236 -12.33 17.39 4.45
CA PHE A 236 -13.06 17.05 3.23
C PHE A 236 -13.08 15.54 2.94
N GLU A 237 -12.00 14.78 3.22
CA GLU A 237 -12.04 13.30 3.23
C GLU A 237 -13.15 12.77 4.14
N ARG A 238 -13.30 13.35 5.34
CA ARG A 238 -14.33 12.93 6.28
C ARG A 238 -15.72 13.31 5.78
N LEU A 239 -15.91 14.48 5.17
CA LEU A 239 -17.19 14.87 4.55
C LEU A 239 -17.59 13.94 3.40
N LEU A 240 -16.62 13.53 2.56
CA LEU A 240 -16.82 12.58 1.46
C LEU A 240 -17.10 11.15 1.95
N SER A 241 -16.57 10.77 3.12
CA SER A 241 -16.62 9.38 3.57
C SER A 241 -18.04 8.94 3.93
N ALA A 242 -18.43 7.76 3.47
CA ALA A 242 -19.66 7.08 3.91
C ALA A 242 -19.69 6.82 5.43
N SER A 243 -18.53 6.69 6.07
CA SER A 243 -18.36 6.54 7.52
C SER A 243 -18.19 7.87 8.27
N GLY A 244 -18.22 8.98 7.52
CA GLY A 244 -17.99 10.32 8.03
C GLY A 244 -19.24 10.99 8.58
N PRO A 245 -19.12 12.23 9.07
CA PRO A 245 -20.22 12.98 9.69
C PRO A 245 -21.42 13.21 8.75
N CYS A 246 -21.20 13.21 7.44
CA CYS A 246 -22.22 13.49 6.44
C CYS A 246 -22.70 12.24 5.66
N SER A 247 -22.25 11.04 6.06
CA SER A 247 -22.62 9.77 5.43
C SER A 247 -22.41 9.74 3.90
N GLY A 248 -21.38 10.43 3.40
CA GLY A 248 -21.04 10.53 1.97
C GLY A 248 -21.72 11.66 1.19
N THR A 249 -22.68 12.36 1.80
CA THR A 249 -23.37 13.50 1.18
C THR A 249 -22.72 14.80 1.62
N VAL A 250 -21.78 15.33 0.81
CA VAL A 250 -21.03 16.54 1.16
C VAL A 250 -21.99 17.72 1.41
N THR A 251 -21.84 18.35 2.57
CA THR A 251 -22.64 19.51 2.99
C THR A 251 -21.72 20.62 3.50
N ARG A 252 -22.15 21.86 3.30
CA ARG A 252 -21.49 23.07 3.81
C ARG A 252 -21.58 23.12 5.34
N PRO A 253 -20.46 23.33 6.06
CA PRO A 253 -20.50 23.43 7.51
C PRO A 253 -21.35 24.59 8.05
N SER A 254 -21.44 25.70 7.30
CA SER A 254 -22.20 26.90 7.71
C SER A 254 -23.72 26.67 7.82
N ASP A 255 -24.31 25.99 6.82
CA ASP A 255 -25.77 25.96 6.65
C ASP A 255 -26.35 24.60 6.25
N GLY A 256 -25.51 23.58 6.06
CA GLY A 256 -25.92 22.25 5.64
C GLY A 256 -26.33 22.13 4.17
N GLY A 257 -26.19 23.19 3.36
CA GLY A 257 -26.45 23.16 1.93
C GLY A 257 -25.42 22.32 1.15
N HIS A 258 -25.72 21.99 -0.10
CA HIS A 258 -24.77 21.29 -0.98
C HIS A 258 -23.84 22.28 -1.67
N PRO A 259 -22.51 22.14 -1.56
CA PRO A 259 -21.60 23.01 -2.30
C PRO A 259 -21.57 22.59 -3.78
N LYS A 260 -21.71 23.53 -4.70
CA LYS A 260 -21.61 23.32 -6.15
C LYS A 260 -20.29 23.82 -6.72
N LYS A 261 -19.71 24.88 -6.16
CA LYS A 261 -18.39 25.40 -6.55
C LYS A 261 -17.36 25.19 -5.45
N LEU A 262 -16.34 24.37 -5.74
CA LEU A 262 -15.25 24.05 -4.83
C LEU A 262 -13.94 24.71 -5.30
N ALA A 263 -13.21 25.34 -4.38
CA ALA A 263 -11.86 25.81 -4.62
C ALA A 263 -10.83 25.08 -3.78
N TRP A 264 -9.78 24.55 -4.43
CA TRP A 264 -8.65 23.91 -3.77
C TRP A 264 -7.46 24.86 -3.76
N ILE A 265 -6.93 25.16 -2.58
CA ILE A 265 -5.69 25.94 -2.44
C ILE A 265 -4.56 24.96 -2.15
N GLN A 266 -3.60 24.86 -3.08
CA GLN A 266 -2.46 23.98 -2.95
C GLN A 266 -1.33 24.56 -2.08
N CYS A 267 -0.46 23.68 -1.59
CA CYS A 267 0.75 24.02 -0.84
C CYS A 267 0.48 24.75 0.48
N VAL A 268 -0.69 24.58 1.09
CA VAL A 268 -0.98 25.13 2.42
C VAL A 268 -0.12 24.37 3.44
N GLY A 269 0.78 25.07 4.12
CA GLY A 269 1.73 24.42 5.04
C GLY A 269 2.94 23.76 4.36
N SER A 270 3.26 24.12 3.12
CA SER A 270 4.40 23.54 2.40
C SER A 270 5.04 24.56 1.45
N ARG A 271 6.33 24.36 1.14
CA ARG A 271 7.10 25.14 0.18
C ARG A 271 7.12 26.65 0.48
N ASN A 272 7.16 27.00 1.77
CA ASN A 272 7.24 28.38 2.23
C ASN A 272 8.05 28.43 3.52
N SER A 273 9.30 28.87 3.44
CA SER A 273 10.23 28.92 4.56
C SER A 273 9.98 30.04 5.57
N HIS A 274 9.08 30.98 5.27
CA HIS A 274 8.84 32.13 6.15
C HIS A 274 7.85 31.80 7.26
N ASN A 275 6.70 31.20 6.91
CA ASN A 275 5.58 30.95 7.82
C ASN A 275 5.02 29.52 7.74
N ALA A 276 5.75 28.59 7.13
CA ALA A 276 5.36 27.18 7.00
C ALA A 276 6.59 26.30 6.78
N ASN A 277 6.34 25.07 6.32
CA ASN A 277 7.40 24.12 6.03
C ASN A 277 8.14 24.45 4.73
N PRO A 278 9.49 24.39 4.71
CA PRO A 278 10.30 24.62 3.51
C PRO A 278 10.17 23.52 2.44
N TRP A 279 9.69 22.33 2.79
CA TRP A 279 9.60 21.18 1.89
C TRP A 279 8.25 21.03 1.18
N CYS A 280 8.21 20.11 0.22
CA CYS A 280 6.97 19.67 -0.42
C CYS A 280 6.39 18.46 0.30
N SER A 281 5.07 18.45 0.51
CA SER A 281 4.38 17.33 1.17
C SER A 281 4.09 16.12 0.28
N SER A 282 4.58 16.11 -0.97
CA SER A 282 4.54 14.99 -1.93
C SER A 282 3.16 14.49 -2.39
N VAL A 283 2.10 14.60 -1.60
CA VAL A 283 0.80 13.95 -1.86
C VAL A 283 -0.33 14.93 -2.20
N CYS A 284 -0.14 16.24 -1.94
CA CYS A 284 -1.22 17.23 -1.95
C CYS A 284 -1.86 17.46 -3.31
N CYS A 285 -1.05 17.49 -4.38
CA CYS A 285 -1.57 17.58 -5.74
C CYS A 285 -2.48 16.39 -6.08
N MET A 286 -2.13 15.19 -5.59
CA MET A 286 -2.83 13.96 -5.97
C MET A 286 -4.09 13.71 -5.17
N TYR A 287 -4.09 13.98 -3.85
CA TYR A 287 -5.35 13.87 -3.10
C TYR A 287 -6.35 14.94 -3.54
N ALA A 288 -5.92 16.12 -3.99
CA ALA A 288 -6.84 17.14 -4.47
C ALA A 288 -7.52 16.67 -5.77
N ALA A 289 -6.74 16.20 -6.75
CA ALA A 289 -7.27 15.59 -7.96
C ALA A 289 -8.25 14.44 -7.64
N LYS A 290 -7.88 13.58 -6.68
CA LYS A 290 -8.74 12.50 -6.21
C LYS A 290 -10.04 13.03 -5.65
N GLN A 291 -9.99 13.88 -4.64
CA GLN A 291 -11.16 14.39 -3.95
C GLN A 291 -12.06 15.20 -4.89
N SER A 292 -11.51 15.92 -5.88
CA SER A 292 -12.29 16.58 -6.94
C SER A 292 -13.04 15.57 -7.84
N ILE A 293 -12.38 14.50 -8.28
CA ILE A 293 -13.05 13.43 -9.07
C ILE A 293 -14.18 12.81 -8.24
N ILE A 294 -13.91 12.46 -6.97
CA ILE A 294 -14.92 11.82 -6.11
C ILE A 294 -16.09 12.76 -5.82
N ALA A 295 -15.83 14.06 -5.63
CA ALA A 295 -16.90 15.04 -5.46
C ALA A 295 -17.82 15.09 -6.70
N LYS A 296 -17.26 15.09 -7.92
CA LYS A 296 -18.02 15.01 -9.18
C LYS A 296 -18.79 13.69 -9.34
N GLU A 297 -18.21 12.58 -8.89
CA GLU A 297 -18.88 11.26 -8.87
C GLU A 297 -20.08 11.24 -7.91
N HIS A 298 -19.99 11.93 -6.76
CA HIS A 298 -21.06 12.02 -5.77
C HIS A 298 -22.16 13.00 -6.20
N ASP A 299 -21.79 14.11 -6.84
CA ASP A 299 -22.70 15.14 -7.34
C ASP A 299 -22.18 15.70 -8.69
N PRO A 300 -22.83 15.34 -9.82
CA PRO A 300 -22.39 15.77 -11.16
C PRO A 300 -22.42 17.29 -11.39
N GLU A 301 -23.16 18.05 -10.58
CA GLU A 301 -23.24 19.50 -10.68
C GLU A 301 -22.10 20.22 -9.94
N VAL A 302 -21.22 19.48 -9.25
CA VAL A 302 -20.04 20.06 -8.60
C VAL A 302 -19.00 20.45 -9.62
N ASP A 303 -18.47 21.66 -9.52
CA ASP A 303 -17.35 22.16 -10.29
C ASP A 303 -16.19 22.48 -9.35
N SER A 304 -15.01 21.93 -9.65
CA SER A 304 -13.80 22.11 -8.84
C SER A 304 -12.76 22.93 -9.58
N THR A 305 -12.20 23.94 -8.90
CA THR A 305 -11.05 24.73 -9.34
C THR A 305 -9.87 24.47 -8.41
N VAL A 306 -8.72 24.11 -8.97
CA VAL A 306 -7.48 23.87 -8.23
C VAL A 306 -6.48 24.99 -8.50
N PHE A 307 -6.20 25.79 -7.49
CA PHE A 307 -5.18 26.84 -7.49
C PHE A 307 -3.84 26.26 -7.06
N TYR A 308 -2.85 26.27 -7.96
CA TYR A 308 -1.57 25.60 -7.75
C TYR A 308 -0.38 26.44 -8.21
N MET A 309 0.81 26.12 -7.67
CA MET A 309 2.07 26.65 -8.19
C MET A 309 2.65 25.73 -9.28
N GLU A 310 2.80 24.44 -8.95
CA GLU A 310 3.30 23.38 -9.85
C GLU A 310 2.60 22.06 -9.53
N LEU A 311 2.37 21.22 -10.54
CA LEU A 311 1.76 19.91 -10.36
C LEU A 311 2.83 18.81 -10.20
N ARG A 312 2.93 18.27 -8.99
CA ARG A 312 3.89 17.21 -8.64
C ARG A 312 3.28 15.81 -8.72
N ALA A 313 2.83 15.46 -9.91
CA ALA A 313 2.27 14.15 -10.24
C ALA A 313 3.39 13.16 -10.68
N PHE A 314 4.29 12.79 -9.77
CA PHE A 314 5.53 12.05 -10.09
C PHE A 314 5.43 10.51 -10.01
N GLY A 315 4.32 9.97 -9.50
CA GLY A 315 4.07 8.53 -9.38
C GLY A 315 3.73 7.84 -10.71
N LYS A 316 3.82 6.50 -10.72
CA LYS A 316 3.30 5.67 -11.81
C LYS A 316 1.82 6.01 -12.02
N ASP A 317 1.44 6.32 -13.25
CA ASP A 317 0.09 6.73 -13.67
C ASP A 317 -0.45 8.05 -13.06
N PHE A 318 0.38 8.85 -12.39
CA PHE A 318 -0.11 10.08 -11.75
C PHE A 318 -0.45 11.20 -12.75
N ASP A 319 0.34 11.40 -13.81
CA ASP A 319 0.01 12.36 -14.87
C ASP A 319 -1.32 11.98 -15.53
N LYS A 320 -1.52 10.70 -15.87
CA LYS A 320 -2.78 10.18 -16.41
C LYS A 320 -3.97 10.40 -15.47
N TYR A 321 -3.76 10.32 -14.16
CA TYR A 321 -4.80 10.60 -13.18
C TYR A 321 -5.14 12.10 -13.09
N ILE A 322 -4.17 13.00 -13.27
CA ILE A 322 -4.42 14.44 -13.44
C ILE A 322 -5.18 14.70 -14.73
N ASP A 323 -4.83 14.02 -15.83
CA ASP A 323 -5.53 14.15 -17.11
C ASP A 323 -6.97 13.65 -16.99
N ARG A 324 -7.21 12.55 -16.27
CA ARG A 324 -8.58 12.10 -15.91
C ARG A 324 -9.33 13.17 -15.11
N ALA A 325 -8.70 13.82 -14.14
CA ALA A 325 -9.35 14.89 -13.39
C ALA A 325 -9.76 16.07 -14.30
N LYS A 326 -8.91 16.45 -15.25
CA LYS A 326 -9.18 17.54 -16.21
C LYS A 326 -10.25 17.16 -17.24
N ASN A 327 -10.14 15.97 -17.83
CA ASN A 327 -10.89 15.59 -19.02
C ASN A 327 -12.22 14.93 -18.67
N ASP A 328 -12.27 14.10 -17.61
CA ASP A 328 -13.46 13.32 -17.27
C ASP A 328 -14.27 14.00 -16.16
N ALA A 329 -13.59 14.61 -15.18
CA ALA A 329 -14.23 15.31 -14.06
C ALA A 329 -14.29 16.84 -14.24
N GLU A 330 -13.81 17.35 -15.38
CA GLU A 330 -13.84 18.76 -15.77
C GLU A 330 -13.21 19.71 -14.73
N VAL A 331 -12.20 19.22 -13.99
CA VAL A 331 -11.52 20.00 -12.96
C VAL A 331 -10.67 21.09 -13.61
N THR A 332 -10.90 22.34 -13.23
CA THR A 332 -10.13 23.49 -13.72
C THR A 332 -8.85 23.65 -12.92
N TYR A 333 -7.70 23.66 -13.58
CA TYR A 333 -6.39 23.89 -12.93
C TYR A 333 -5.87 25.29 -13.26
N LYS A 334 -5.71 26.14 -12.25
CA LYS A 334 -5.20 27.51 -12.39
C LYS A 334 -3.83 27.65 -11.73
N ARG A 335 -2.82 28.02 -12.51
CA ARG A 335 -1.48 28.30 -11.98
C ARG A 335 -1.45 29.71 -11.38
N ALA A 336 -1.97 29.85 -10.18
CA ALA A 336 -2.05 31.13 -9.50
C ALA A 336 -1.83 30.97 -8.00
N MET A 337 -1.15 31.94 -7.40
CA MET A 337 -1.02 32.05 -5.95
C MET A 337 -2.21 32.84 -5.41
N VAL A 338 -3.00 32.21 -4.54
CA VAL A 338 -4.13 32.88 -3.86
C VAL A 338 -3.59 33.87 -2.84
N SER A 339 -4.06 35.11 -2.89
CA SER A 339 -3.64 36.16 -1.95
C SER A 339 -4.44 36.14 -0.66
N GLU A 340 -5.76 35.98 -0.76
CA GLU A 340 -6.68 35.95 0.39
C GLU A 340 -8.02 35.29 0.03
N VAL A 341 -8.76 34.89 1.08
CA VAL A 341 -10.14 34.40 1.03
C VAL A 341 -11.01 35.31 1.88
N ILE A 342 -12.08 35.85 1.29
CA ILE A 342 -13.04 36.74 1.96
C ILE A 342 -14.42 36.07 1.96
N GLU A 343 -15.11 36.07 3.10
CA GLU A 343 -16.49 35.58 3.19
C GLU A 343 -17.50 36.70 2.88
N ASP A 344 -18.51 36.40 2.06
CA ASP A 344 -19.72 37.20 1.97
C ASP A 344 -20.60 36.95 3.21
N PRO A 345 -20.87 37.98 4.03
CA PRO A 345 -21.57 37.81 5.30
C PRO A 345 -23.05 37.40 5.14
N GLU A 346 -23.67 37.63 3.98
CA GLU A 346 -25.06 37.27 3.71
C GLU A 346 -25.19 35.83 3.22
N THR A 347 -24.39 35.44 2.23
CA THR A 347 -24.50 34.13 1.57
C THR A 347 -23.62 33.06 2.21
N LYS A 348 -22.59 33.48 2.97
CA LYS A 348 -21.51 32.63 3.48
C LYS A 348 -20.63 31.99 2.40
N ASN A 349 -20.74 32.47 1.16
CA ASN A 349 -19.83 32.09 0.08
C ASN A 349 -18.47 32.76 0.25
N LEU A 350 -17.47 32.23 -0.44
CA LEU A 350 -16.07 32.58 -0.29
C LEU A 350 -15.52 33.15 -1.60
N ILE A 351 -14.99 34.37 -1.54
CA ILE A 351 -14.39 35.08 -2.66
C ILE A 351 -12.88 34.89 -2.58
N ILE A 352 -12.29 34.30 -3.62
CA ILE A 352 -10.85 34.14 -3.78
C ILE A 352 -10.30 35.25 -4.67
N HIS A 353 -9.27 35.92 -4.17
CA HIS A 353 -8.46 36.86 -4.95
C HIS A 353 -7.21 36.15 -5.50
N SER A 354 -7.04 36.18 -6.82
CA SER A 354 -5.89 35.60 -7.52
C SER A 354 -5.51 36.44 -8.74
N VAL A 355 -4.37 36.12 -9.38
CA VAL A 355 -3.89 36.80 -10.58
C VAL A 355 -3.79 35.78 -11.71
N ASP A 356 -4.26 36.13 -12.91
CA ASP A 356 -4.13 35.29 -14.10
C ASP A 356 -2.77 35.43 -14.81
N ASP A 357 -2.59 34.65 -15.87
CA ASP A 357 -1.35 34.62 -16.66
C ASP A 357 -1.04 35.97 -17.37
N GLU A 358 -2.04 36.86 -17.49
CA GLU A 358 -1.90 38.21 -18.07
C GLU A 358 -1.60 39.27 -16.99
N GLY A 359 -1.52 38.88 -15.72
CA GLY A 359 -1.29 39.79 -14.60
C GLY A 359 -2.54 40.53 -14.13
N LYS A 360 -3.74 40.10 -14.54
CA LYS A 360 -5.01 40.71 -14.14
C LYS A 360 -5.55 40.07 -12.87
N LEU A 361 -6.04 40.90 -11.96
CA LEU A 361 -6.72 40.45 -10.75
C LEU A 361 -8.06 39.79 -11.08
N LEU A 362 -8.26 38.57 -10.57
CA LEU A 362 -9.49 37.80 -10.65
C LEU A 362 -10.10 37.64 -9.26
N ASN A 363 -11.40 37.90 -9.18
CA ASN A 363 -12.21 37.68 -7.98
C ASN A 363 -13.28 36.65 -8.33
N GLU A 364 -13.18 35.47 -7.72
CA GLU A 364 -14.07 34.34 -8.02
C GLU A 364 -14.76 33.86 -6.75
N GLU A 365 -16.07 33.63 -6.84
CA GLU A 365 -16.91 33.19 -5.74
C GLU A 365 -17.07 31.65 -5.75
N PHE A 366 -16.95 31.05 -4.58
CA PHE A 366 -17.04 29.61 -4.32
C PHE A 366 -17.93 29.32 -3.12
N ASP A 367 -18.56 28.14 -3.12
CA ASP A 367 -19.42 27.71 -2.01
C ASP A 367 -18.60 27.13 -0.85
N MET A 368 -17.42 26.59 -1.15
CA MET A 368 -16.51 25.98 -0.18
C MET A 368 -15.06 26.07 -0.66
N VAL A 369 -14.14 26.35 0.26
CA VAL A 369 -12.69 26.36 0.02
C VAL A 369 -12.05 25.22 0.80
N ILE A 370 -11.25 24.42 0.11
CA ILE A 370 -10.51 23.29 0.67
C ILE A 370 -9.02 23.62 0.67
N LEU A 371 -8.45 23.67 1.87
CA LEU A 371 -7.03 23.87 2.10
C LEU A 371 -6.28 22.56 1.98
N SER A 372 -5.43 22.44 0.97
CA SER A 372 -4.60 21.26 0.77
C SER A 372 -3.41 21.31 1.74
N ILE A 373 -3.65 20.85 2.97
CA ILE A 373 -2.68 20.89 4.07
C ILE A 373 -1.51 19.92 3.90
N GLY A 374 -0.33 20.39 4.27
CA GLY A 374 0.91 19.64 4.24
C GLY A 374 1.13 18.70 5.44
N PHE A 375 2.30 18.08 5.42
CA PHE A 375 2.82 17.18 6.42
C PHE A 375 3.94 17.85 7.23
N GLU A 376 3.94 17.57 8.54
CA GLU A 376 4.89 18.05 9.53
C GLU A 376 5.56 16.88 10.25
N PRO A 377 6.82 17.03 10.71
CA PRO A 377 7.41 16.15 11.70
C PRO A 377 6.48 15.96 12.90
N ARG A 378 6.66 14.87 13.63
CA ARG A 378 5.91 14.64 14.87
C ARG A 378 6.20 15.76 15.88
N GLU A 379 5.21 16.09 16.71
CA GLU A 379 5.38 17.12 17.76
C GLU A 379 6.47 16.74 18.77
N ASP A 380 6.62 15.44 19.03
CA ASP A 380 7.58 14.85 19.96
C ASP A 380 8.86 14.34 19.27
N ALA A 381 9.19 14.81 18.05
CA ALA A 381 10.31 14.26 17.25
C ALA A 381 11.65 14.21 17.99
N ALA A 382 11.99 15.25 18.76
CA ALA A 382 13.23 15.29 19.56
C ALA A 382 13.23 14.25 20.69
N GLU A 383 12.14 14.14 21.45
CA GLU A 383 12.00 13.13 22.51
C GLU A 383 12.00 11.71 21.91
N PHE A 384 11.29 11.53 20.80
CA PHE A 384 11.18 10.24 20.11
C PHE A 384 12.56 9.76 19.61
N SER A 385 13.33 10.62 18.95
CA SER A 385 14.69 10.28 18.50
C SER A 385 15.63 9.98 19.66
N GLU A 386 15.53 10.69 20.78
CA GLU A 386 16.28 10.41 22.01
C GLU A 386 15.93 9.05 22.62
N ILE A 387 14.64 8.70 22.70
CA ILE A 387 14.16 7.40 23.21
C ILE A 387 14.79 6.24 22.45
N PHE A 388 14.87 6.33 21.12
CA PHE A 388 15.43 5.29 20.26
C PHE A 388 16.93 5.46 20.01
N GLY A 389 17.54 6.58 20.40
CA GLY A 389 18.95 6.87 20.18
C GLY A 389 19.33 6.90 18.69
N ILE A 390 18.54 7.60 17.87
CA ILE A 390 18.77 7.77 16.43
C ILE A 390 18.96 9.24 16.08
N ASP A 391 19.63 9.50 14.96
CA ASP A 391 19.82 10.86 14.44
C ASP A 391 18.60 11.31 13.63
N THR A 392 18.34 12.62 13.65
CA THR A 392 17.35 13.27 12.79
C THR A 392 18.02 14.29 11.90
N ASP A 393 17.38 14.58 10.75
CA ASP A 393 17.75 15.73 9.95
C ASP A 393 17.42 17.06 10.67
N GLU A 394 17.74 18.18 10.03
CA GLU A 394 17.51 19.53 10.56
C GLU A 394 16.02 19.85 10.79
N TYR A 395 15.11 19.07 10.22
CA TYR A 395 13.67 19.23 10.35
C TYR A 395 13.06 18.27 11.38
N GLY A 396 13.81 17.31 11.92
CA GLY A 396 13.30 16.32 12.86
C GLY A 396 12.72 15.07 12.21
N PHE A 397 12.98 14.82 10.92
CA PHE A 397 12.72 13.51 10.30
C PHE A 397 13.88 12.55 10.58
N ALA A 398 13.63 11.24 10.57
CA ALA A 398 14.69 10.26 10.76
C ALA A 398 15.79 10.40 9.70
N GLN A 399 17.04 10.55 10.14
CA GLN A 399 18.17 10.66 9.24
C GLN A 399 18.52 9.29 8.63
N THR A 400 18.67 9.26 7.30
CA THR A 400 19.02 8.07 6.51
C THR A 400 19.90 8.51 5.32
N SER A 401 20.51 7.57 4.60
CA SER A 401 21.23 7.85 3.34
C SER A 401 20.41 7.39 2.13
N LYS A 402 20.61 8.03 0.96
CA LYS A 402 20.01 7.61 -0.31
C LYS A 402 20.42 6.21 -0.74
N LEU A 403 21.59 5.77 -0.31
CA LEU A 403 22.13 4.44 -0.57
C LEU A 403 21.65 3.39 0.45
N ARG A 404 21.10 3.84 1.59
CA ARG A 404 20.58 3.00 2.69
C ARG A 404 19.26 3.58 3.22
N PRO A 405 18.17 3.50 2.44
CA PRO A 405 16.98 4.33 2.66
C PRO A 405 16.09 3.94 3.85
N VAL A 406 16.38 2.86 4.57
CA VAL A 406 15.60 2.41 5.75
C VAL A 406 16.45 2.18 6.99
N GLU A 407 17.77 2.38 6.90
CA GLU A 407 18.70 2.20 8.01
C GLU A 407 18.86 3.52 8.76
N THR A 408 18.74 3.47 10.09
CA THR A 408 19.00 4.63 10.96
C THR A 408 20.48 4.70 11.34
N SER A 409 20.88 5.71 12.12
CA SER A 409 22.24 5.80 12.67
C SER A 409 22.54 4.74 13.74
N ARG A 410 21.53 4.00 14.23
CA ARG A 410 21.68 2.92 15.22
C ARG A 410 21.36 1.56 14.61
N ASN A 411 22.36 0.69 14.55
CA ASN A 411 22.22 -0.68 14.05
C ASN A 411 21.10 -1.44 14.77
N GLY A 412 20.36 -2.27 14.05
CA GLY A 412 19.19 -2.99 14.55
C GLY A 412 17.90 -2.14 14.67
N ILE A 413 17.98 -0.83 14.43
CA ILE A 413 16.81 0.07 14.35
C ILE A 413 16.65 0.56 12.91
N TYR A 414 15.47 0.29 12.34
CA TYR A 414 15.10 0.66 10.98
C TYR A 414 13.93 1.64 10.98
N VAL A 415 13.74 2.36 9.88
CA VAL A 415 12.65 3.33 9.70
C VAL A 415 11.89 3.08 8.40
N ALA A 416 10.58 3.30 8.44
CA ALA A 416 9.74 3.23 7.24
C ALA A 416 8.60 4.25 7.26
N GLY A 417 8.15 4.61 6.06
CA GLY A 417 6.98 5.44 5.88
C GLY A 417 7.26 6.91 6.12
N THR A 418 6.24 7.61 6.59
CA THR A 418 6.23 9.07 6.63
C THR A 418 7.13 9.69 7.70
N TYR A 419 7.71 8.90 8.63
CA TYR A 419 8.68 9.39 9.62
C TYR A 419 10.03 9.80 9.00
N GLN A 420 10.39 9.25 7.85
CA GLN A 420 11.54 9.69 7.05
C GLN A 420 11.21 10.91 6.16
N GLY A 421 9.95 11.36 6.16
CA GLY A 421 9.50 12.50 5.38
C GLY A 421 8.31 12.21 4.46
N PRO A 422 7.74 13.27 3.85
CA PRO A 422 6.47 13.21 3.12
C PRO A 422 6.47 12.24 1.93
N LYS A 423 5.55 11.27 1.95
CA LYS A 423 5.38 10.27 0.89
C LYS A 423 3.97 9.67 0.87
N ASP A 424 3.68 8.89 -0.16
CA ASP A 424 2.38 8.27 -0.38
C ASP A 424 2.30 6.82 0.17
N ILE A 425 1.15 6.17 -0.01
CA ILE A 425 0.88 4.81 0.48
C ILE A 425 1.81 3.74 -0.18
N PRO A 426 1.96 3.65 -1.51
CA PRO A 426 2.87 2.72 -2.16
C PRO A 426 4.29 2.78 -1.61
N GLU A 427 4.86 3.98 -1.52
CA GLU A 427 6.22 4.17 -0.99
C GLU A 427 6.31 3.76 0.48
N THR A 428 5.27 4.05 1.27
CA THR A 428 5.19 3.63 2.68
C THR A 428 5.12 2.11 2.83
N VAL A 429 4.38 1.41 1.98
CA VAL A 429 4.28 -0.06 1.95
C VAL A 429 5.62 -0.68 1.52
N ILE A 430 6.25 -0.14 0.47
CA ILE A 430 7.58 -0.55 0.02
C ILE A 430 8.59 -0.42 1.16
N GLN A 431 8.65 0.73 1.82
CA GLN A 431 9.58 0.93 2.94
C GLN A 431 9.27 0.01 4.12
N GLY A 432 8.00 -0.28 4.41
CA GLY A 432 7.62 -1.24 5.44
C GLY A 432 8.20 -2.63 5.18
N SER A 433 8.06 -3.14 3.96
CA SER A 433 8.65 -4.42 3.53
C SER A 433 10.18 -4.38 3.47
N SER A 434 10.78 -3.26 3.08
CA SER A 434 12.24 -3.06 3.05
C SER A 434 12.85 -3.07 4.46
N ALA A 435 12.23 -2.38 5.43
CA ALA A 435 12.64 -2.43 6.84
C ALA A 435 12.47 -3.84 7.43
N ALA A 436 11.38 -4.54 7.07
CA ALA A 436 11.20 -5.94 7.44
C ALA A 436 12.30 -6.83 6.86
N ALA A 437 12.72 -6.63 5.60
CA ALA A 437 13.81 -7.39 4.98
C ALA A 437 15.14 -7.23 5.74
N LYS A 438 15.46 -6.01 6.17
CA LYS A 438 16.65 -5.74 6.98
C LYS A 438 16.58 -6.40 8.36
N SER A 439 15.42 -6.32 9.00
CA SER A 439 15.18 -7.01 10.27
C SER A 439 15.28 -8.54 10.11
N MET A 440 14.71 -9.12 9.06
CA MET A 440 14.82 -10.56 8.76
C MET A 440 16.28 -10.99 8.53
N ALA A 441 17.09 -10.16 7.89
CA ALA A 441 18.52 -10.44 7.73
C ALA A 441 19.24 -10.43 9.09
N SER A 442 18.96 -9.43 9.94
CA SER A 442 19.59 -9.33 11.27
C SER A 442 19.20 -10.47 12.22
N LEU A 443 17.97 -11.00 12.08
CA LEU A 443 17.38 -12.02 12.96
C LEU A 443 17.34 -13.43 12.34
N GLY A 444 17.98 -13.65 11.18
CA GLY A 444 17.86 -14.89 10.42
C GLY A 444 18.15 -16.15 11.23
N GLU A 445 19.23 -16.14 12.03
CA GLU A 445 19.65 -17.27 12.89
C GLU A 445 18.68 -17.55 14.06
N SER A 446 17.88 -16.56 14.46
CA SER A 446 16.92 -16.64 15.57
C SER A 446 15.49 -16.89 15.11
N ARG A 447 15.28 -17.09 13.80
CA ARG A 447 13.97 -17.37 13.20
C ARG A 447 13.34 -18.62 13.82
N GLY A 448 12.04 -18.55 14.12
CA GLY A 448 11.29 -19.66 14.71
C GLY A 448 11.54 -19.91 16.20
N THR A 449 12.40 -19.14 16.88
CA THR A 449 12.73 -19.39 18.30
C THR A 449 11.64 -18.94 19.28
N GLU A 450 10.80 -17.96 18.91
CA GLU A 450 9.74 -17.39 19.75
C GLU A 450 8.33 -17.52 19.17
N VAL A 451 8.19 -18.14 18.00
CA VAL A 451 6.88 -18.29 17.32
C VAL A 451 5.99 -19.28 18.05
N VAL A 452 4.68 -19.05 17.97
CA VAL A 452 3.67 -19.97 18.51
C VAL A 452 3.19 -20.88 17.39
N GLU A 453 3.40 -22.19 17.55
CA GLU A 453 2.83 -23.16 16.62
C GLU A 453 1.34 -23.39 16.93
N VAL A 454 0.48 -23.17 15.93
CA VAL A 454 -0.96 -23.43 16.04
C VAL A 454 -1.22 -24.90 15.71
N VAL A 455 -1.38 -25.73 16.76
CA VAL A 455 -1.72 -27.15 16.61
C VAL A 455 -3.23 -27.33 16.51
N LEU A 456 -3.70 -27.82 15.37
CA LEU A 456 -5.11 -28.10 15.12
C LEU A 456 -5.47 -29.56 15.47
N PRO A 457 -6.71 -29.84 15.91
CA PRO A 457 -7.15 -31.22 16.10
C PRO A 457 -7.26 -31.96 14.75
N PRO A 458 -7.24 -33.31 14.75
CA PRO A 458 -7.49 -34.10 13.55
C PRO A 458 -8.84 -33.78 12.91
N GLU A 459 -8.89 -33.78 11.57
CA GLU A 459 -10.15 -33.60 10.85
C GLU A 459 -11.10 -34.78 11.11
N THR A 460 -12.37 -34.45 11.33
CA THR A 460 -13.48 -35.39 11.56
C THR A 460 -13.92 -35.93 10.22
N ASP A 461 -13.92 -37.26 10.09
CA ASP A 461 -14.47 -37.92 8.92
C ASP A 461 -16.00 -37.84 8.92
N ILE A 462 -16.52 -37.31 7.83
CA ILE A 462 -17.93 -37.03 7.60
C ILE A 462 -18.41 -37.63 6.27
N GLU A 463 -17.58 -38.44 5.62
CA GLU A 463 -17.92 -39.08 4.35
C GLU A 463 -19.17 -39.95 4.51
N GLY A 464 -20.12 -39.83 3.57
CA GLY A 464 -21.39 -40.56 3.61
C GLY A 464 -22.41 -40.13 4.68
N GLN A 465 -22.14 -39.08 5.45
CA GLN A 465 -23.11 -38.52 6.41
C GLN A 465 -24.07 -37.54 5.71
N ASP A 466 -25.34 -37.53 6.13
CA ASP A 466 -26.29 -36.51 5.70
C ASP A 466 -25.86 -35.11 6.16
N PRO A 467 -26.08 -34.05 5.34
CA PRO A 467 -25.76 -32.68 5.74
C PRO A 467 -26.54 -32.23 6.99
N LYS A 468 -25.80 -31.78 7.99
CA LYS A 468 -26.28 -31.14 9.22
C LYS A 468 -25.66 -29.75 9.33
N ILE A 469 -26.37 -28.77 8.79
CA ILE A 469 -25.92 -27.39 8.65
C ILE A 469 -26.33 -26.58 9.87
N GLY A 470 -25.38 -25.88 10.48
CA GLY A 470 -25.66 -24.76 11.38
C GLY A 470 -25.64 -23.44 10.63
N VAL A 471 -26.72 -22.67 10.73
CA VAL A 471 -26.81 -21.31 10.16
C VAL A 471 -26.74 -20.27 11.28
N ILE A 472 -25.70 -19.46 11.26
CA ILE A 472 -25.47 -18.41 12.24
C ILE A 472 -25.68 -17.05 11.58
N VAL A 473 -26.68 -16.29 12.04
CA VAL A 473 -26.97 -14.95 11.51
C VAL A 473 -26.37 -13.88 12.43
N CYS A 474 -25.40 -13.13 11.91
CA CYS A 474 -24.70 -12.11 12.66
C CYS A 474 -25.48 -10.80 12.69
N HIS A 475 -25.59 -10.16 13.86
CA HIS A 475 -26.17 -8.81 13.96
C HIS A 475 -25.18 -7.73 13.50
N CYS A 476 -23.88 -7.99 13.71
CA CYS A 476 -22.80 -7.02 13.53
C CYS A 476 -23.11 -5.69 14.25
N GLY A 477 -23.69 -5.79 15.45
CA GLY A 477 -24.27 -4.65 16.15
C GLY A 477 -25.50 -4.13 15.45
N THR A 478 -25.46 -2.87 15.05
CA THR A 478 -26.51 -2.25 14.24
C THR A 478 -26.18 -2.25 12.74
N ASN A 479 -25.00 -2.75 12.32
CA ASN A 479 -24.61 -2.69 10.91
C ASN A 479 -25.45 -3.62 10.03
N ILE A 480 -25.85 -4.78 10.54
CA ILE A 480 -26.80 -5.68 9.87
C ILE A 480 -28.16 -5.52 10.52
N ALA A 481 -28.26 -5.71 11.84
CA ALA A 481 -29.54 -5.69 12.56
C ALA A 481 -30.26 -4.32 12.57
N GLY A 482 -29.56 -3.24 12.17
CA GLY A 482 -30.20 -1.92 11.98
C GLY A 482 -31.08 -1.85 10.72
N THR A 483 -30.80 -2.67 9.71
CA THR A 483 -31.51 -2.69 8.43
C THR A 483 -32.24 -4.02 8.19
N VAL A 484 -31.57 -5.14 8.48
CA VAL A 484 -32.08 -6.51 8.25
C VAL A 484 -32.63 -7.07 9.55
N ASP A 485 -33.83 -7.64 9.52
CA ASP A 485 -34.36 -8.43 10.64
C ASP A 485 -33.67 -9.80 10.69
N VAL A 486 -32.57 -9.85 11.44
CA VAL A 486 -31.72 -11.04 11.56
C VAL A 486 -32.42 -12.25 12.18
N GLN A 487 -33.42 -12.03 13.04
CA GLN A 487 -34.18 -13.13 13.62
C GLN A 487 -35.13 -13.71 12.57
N LYS A 488 -35.81 -12.85 11.80
CA LYS A 488 -36.63 -13.30 10.67
C LYS A 488 -35.81 -14.09 9.64
N VAL A 489 -34.57 -13.69 9.38
CA VAL A 489 -33.65 -14.46 8.51
C VAL A 489 -33.36 -15.84 9.09
N ALA A 490 -32.98 -15.93 10.37
CA ALA A 490 -32.68 -17.21 11.03
C ALA A 490 -33.90 -18.14 11.09
N ASP A 491 -35.09 -17.60 11.34
CA ASP A 491 -36.34 -18.36 11.40
C ASP A 491 -36.76 -18.86 10.02
N ALA A 492 -36.62 -18.02 8.98
CA ALA A 492 -37.02 -18.36 7.62
C ALA A 492 -36.21 -19.51 7.01
N VAL A 493 -34.93 -19.62 7.38
CA VAL A 493 -34.04 -20.67 6.86
C VAL A 493 -33.97 -21.92 7.74
N ALA A 494 -34.60 -21.90 8.92
CA ALA A 494 -34.62 -23.05 9.84
C ALA A 494 -35.32 -24.28 9.27
N GLY A 495 -36.27 -24.09 8.34
CA GLY A 495 -36.99 -25.17 7.66
C GLY A 495 -36.33 -25.66 6.36
N GLU A 496 -35.21 -25.08 5.95
CA GLU A 496 -34.52 -25.47 4.72
C GLU A 496 -33.88 -26.86 4.87
N ALA A 497 -33.88 -27.63 3.79
CA ALA A 497 -33.38 -29.00 3.84
C ALA A 497 -31.89 -29.05 4.27
N GLY A 498 -31.56 -29.92 5.22
CA GLY A 498 -30.21 -30.06 5.77
C GLY A 498 -29.86 -29.06 6.87
N VAL A 499 -30.68 -28.05 7.14
CA VAL A 499 -30.48 -27.14 8.28
C VAL A 499 -30.91 -27.84 9.57
N ALA A 500 -29.95 -28.06 10.46
CA ALA A 500 -30.16 -28.73 11.75
C ALA A 500 -30.24 -27.73 12.91
N PHE A 501 -29.68 -26.54 12.75
CA PHE A 501 -29.66 -25.50 13.78
C PHE A 501 -29.58 -24.12 13.14
N THR A 502 -30.33 -23.16 13.69
CA THR A 502 -30.20 -21.74 13.38
C THR A 502 -30.08 -20.94 14.67
N GLU A 503 -29.26 -19.90 14.63
CA GLU A 503 -29.11 -19.00 15.77
C GLU A 503 -28.66 -17.61 15.32
N THR A 504 -29.03 -16.58 16.08
CA THR A 504 -28.48 -15.25 15.89
C THR A 504 -27.38 -14.97 16.92
N ILE A 505 -26.27 -14.40 16.46
CA ILE A 505 -25.15 -14.00 17.32
C ILE A 505 -24.87 -12.52 17.08
N VAL A 506 -24.67 -11.76 18.14
CA VAL A 506 -24.47 -10.31 18.01
C VAL A 506 -23.20 -10.01 17.19
N TYR A 507 -22.09 -10.68 17.52
CA TYR A 507 -20.81 -10.59 16.81
C TYR A 507 -20.21 -11.96 16.59
N ALA A 508 -20.55 -12.61 15.48
CA ALA A 508 -20.04 -13.96 15.17
C ALA A 508 -18.49 -14.02 15.11
N CYS A 509 -17.84 -12.94 14.69
CA CYS A 509 -16.37 -12.88 14.56
C CYS A 509 -15.63 -12.58 15.88
N ALA A 510 -16.33 -12.19 16.95
CA ALA A 510 -15.70 -11.92 18.24
C ALA A 510 -15.29 -13.24 18.94
N PRO A 511 -14.31 -13.23 19.88
CA PRO A 511 -13.82 -14.46 20.51
C PRO A 511 -14.92 -15.31 21.18
N ASP A 512 -15.88 -14.67 21.83
CA ASP A 512 -17.08 -15.30 22.40
C ASP A 512 -18.00 -15.87 21.32
N GLY A 513 -18.19 -15.14 20.22
CA GLY A 513 -18.92 -15.61 19.04
C GLY A 513 -18.29 -16.85 18.40
N GLN A 514 -16.98 -16.83 18.19
CA GLN A 514 -16.24 -17.99 17.65
C GLN A 514 -16.30 -19.18 18.60
N GLN A 515 -16.10 -18.96 19.91
CA GLN A 515 -16.24 -20.02 20.92
C GLN A 515 -17.64 -20.62 20.89
N LYS A 516 -18.67 -19.79 20.80
CA LYS A 516 -20.06 -20.26 20.69
C LYS A 516 -20.30 -21.08 19.43
N ILE A 517 -19.76 -20.66 18.28
CA ILE A 517 -19.83 -21.45 17.04
C ILE A 517 -19.17 -22.82 17.24
N ARG A 518 -17.97 -22.87 17.84
CA ARG A 518 -17.26 -24.11 18.18
C ARG A 518 -18.07 -25.04 19.09
N ASP A 519 -18.69 -24.47 20.13
CA ASP A 519 -19.50 -25.23 21.08
C ASP A 519 -20.75 -25.80 20.41
N VAL A 520 -21.47 -24.98 19.62
CA VAL A 520 -22.65 -25.41 18.87
C VAL A 520 -22.33 -26.52 17.86
N ILE A 521 -21.19 -26.43 17.16
CA ILE A 521 -20.73 -27.49 16.25
C ILE A 521 -20.64 -28.82 16.99
N LYS A 522 -19.98 -28.82 18.16
CA LYS A 522 -19.80 -30.02 18.98
C LYS A 522 -21.11 -30.53 19.58
N GLU A 523 -21.90 -29.64 20.18
CA GLU A 523 -23.14 -30.00 20.89
C GLU A 523 -24.23 -30.54 19.95
N LYS A 524 -24.35 -29.95 18.77
CA LYS A 524 -25.39 -30.34 17.79
C LYS A 524 -24.90 -31.37 16.77
N GLY A 525 -23.61 -31.72 16.79
CA GLY A 525 -22.99 -32.63 15.83
C GLY A 525 -23.13 -32.11 14.40
N LEU A 526 -22.89 -30.81 14.20
CA LEU A 526 -22.95 -30.17 12.89
C LEU A 526 -21.74 -30.59 12.07
N ASN A 527 -21.95 -30.84 10.78
CA ASN A 527 -20.88 -31.17 9.85
C ASN A 527 -20.68 -30.10 8.78
N ARG A 528 -21.51 -29.06 8.75
CA ARG A 528 -21.42 -27.92 7.83
C ARG A 528 -21.83 -26.63 8.54
N ILE A 529 -21.24 -25.50 8.17
CA ILE A 529 -21.56 -24.20 8.78
C ILE A 529 -21.78 -23.13 7.72
N VAL A 530 -22.87 -22.36 7.89
CA VAL A 530 -23.11 -21.11 7.17
C VAL A 530 -23.09 -19.98 8.18
N VAL A 531 -22.29 -18.95 7.95
CA VAL A 531 -22.39 -17.70 8.72
C VAL A 531 -22.91 -16.60 7.79
N ALA A 532 -24.07 -16.04 8.11
CA ALA A 532 -24.63 -14.89 7.42
C ALA A 532 -24.14 -13.60 8.08
N SER A 533 -23.17 -12.93 7.46
CA SER A 533 -22.54 -11.73 8.05
C SER A 533 -21.97 -10.78 7.00
N CYS A 534 -20.66 -10.52 7.04
CA CYS A 534 -19.93 -9.63 6.16
C CYS A 534 -19.34 -10.37 4.95
N THR A 535 -18.50 -9.68 4.19
CA THR A 535 -17.81 -10.24 3.02
C THR A 535 -16.86 -11.42 3.34
N PRO A 536 -16.84 -12.49 2.52
CA PRO A 536 -15.91 -13.61 2.64
C PRO A 536 -14.45 -13.21 2.49
N ARG A 537 -14.18 -12.06 1.84
CA ARG A 537 -12.82 -11.53 1.67
C ARG A 537 -12.14 -11.17 2.99
N THR A 538 -12.92 -10.78 4.01
CA THR A 538 -12.39 -10.31 5.29
C THR A 538 -12.42 -11.42 6.34
N HIS A 539 -13.55 -12.12 6.48
CA HIS A 539 -13.75 -13.08 7.57
C HIS A 539 -13.96 -14.54 7.12
N GLY A 540 -13.89 -14.83 5.82
CA GLY A 540 -13.92 -16.23 5.33
C GLY A 540 -12.85 -17.09 6.00
N PRO A 541 -11.56 -16.70 5.94
CA PRO A 541 -10.47 -17.44 6.61
C PRO A 541 -10.66 -17.60 8.13
N LEU A 542 -11.26 -16.62 8.81
CA LEU A 542 -11.53 -16.68 10.25
C LEU A 542 -12.42 -17.85 10.62
N PHE A 543 -13.58 -17.92 9.98
CA PHE A 543 -14.57 -18.92 10.32
C PHE A 543 -14.12 -20.29 9.81
N GLN A 544 -13.38 -20.33 8.72
CA GLN A 544 -12.63 -21.52 8.29
C GLN A 544 -11.71 -22.03 9.40
N ASP A 545 -10.87 -21.18 9.99
CA ASP A 545 -10.01 -21.59 11.10
C ASP A 545 -10.81 -21.92 12.38
N THR A 546 -11.89 -21.18 12.66
CA THR A 546 -12.80 -21.44 13.80
C THR A 546 -13.37 -22.86 13.74
N ILE A 547 -13.79 -23.33 12.55
CA ILE A 547 -14.33 -24.69 12.42
C ILE A 547 -13.23 -25.76 12.42
N ARG A 548 -12.01 -25.43 11.98
CA ARG A 548 -10.85 -26.34 12.05
C ARG A 548 -10.43 -26.62 13.49
N GLU A 549 -10.55 -25.63 14.38
CA GLU A 549 -10.26 -25.80 15.81
C GLU A 549 -11.18 -26.80 16.52
N VAL A 550 -12.27 -27.22 15.88
CA VAL A 550 -13.14 -28.32 16.34
C VAL A 550 -13.12 -29.53 15.43
N GLY A 551 -12.15 -29.60 14.53
CA GLY A 551 -11.90 -30.74 13.66
C GLY A 551 -12.79 -30.79 12.43
N LEU A 552 -13.49 -29.73 12.02
CA LEU A 552 -14.16 -29.72 10.72
C LEU A 552 -13.19 -29.26 9.62
N ASN A 553 -13.27 -29.89 8.45
CA ASN A 553 -12.54 -29.45 7.27
C ASN A 553 -12.97 -28.03 6.88
N LYS A 554 -12.00 -27.15 6.59
CA LYS A 554 -12.29 -25.73 6.34
C LYS A 554 -13.18 -25.45 5.14
N PHE A 555 -13.29 -26.39 4.20
CA PHE A 555 -14.15 -26.28 3.02
C PHE A 555 -15.56 -26.81 3.28
N LEU A 556 -15.95 -26.94 4.54
CA LEU A 556 -17.31 -27.27 4.97
C LEU A 556 -18.05 -26.04 5.50
N PHE A 557 -17.55 -24.86 5.14
CA PHE A 557 -17.99 -23.56 5.64
C PHE A 557 -18.30 -22.61 4.49
N GLU A 558 -19.46 -21.96 4.51
CA GLU A 558 -19.80 -20.88 3.58
C GLU A 558 -20.15 -19.59 4.32
N LEU A 559 -19.77 -18.43 3.75
CA LEU A 559 -20.11 -17.12 4.28
C LEU A 559 -21.12 -16.41 3.39
N ALA A 560 -22.33 -16.20 3.91
CA ALA A 560 -23.37 -15.43 3.24
C ALA A 560 -23.20 -13.92 3.55
N ASP A 561 -22.84 -13.14 2.53
CA ASP A 561 -22.64 -11.69 2.66
C ASP A 561 -23.99 -10.96 2.69
N ILE A 562 -24.46 -10.63 3.88
CA ILE A 562 -25.71 -9.87 4.11
C ILE A 562 -25.44 -8.45 4.63
N ARG A 563 -24.19 -8.00 4.61
CA ARG A 563 -23.80 -6.65 5.07
C ARG A 563 -23.42 -5.78 3.88
N GLU A 564 -22.27 -6.03 3.28
CA GLU A 564 -21.78 -5.29 2.11
C GLU A 564 -22.74 -5.46 0.92
N GLN A 565 -23.23 -6.69 0.68
CA GLN A 565 -24.15 -6.98 -0.41
C GLN A 565 -25.64 -6.81 -0.05
N CYS A 566 -25.97 -6.46 1.20
CA CYS A 566 -27.35 -6.25 1.61
C CYS A 566 -27.56 -5.05 2.55
N SER A 567 -27.30 -5.19 3.87
CA SER A 567 -27.75 -4.21 4.86
C SER A 567 -27.25 -2.77 4.62
N TRP A 568 -26.02 -2.60 4.10
CA TRP A 568 -25.43 -1.28 3.84
C TRP A 568 -25.94 -0.63 2.56
N CYS A 569 -26.28 -1.41 1.53
CA CYS A 569 -26.78 -0.85 0.27
C CYS A 569 -28.31 -0.67 0.24
N HIS A 570 -29.05 -1.20 1.23
CA HIS A 570 -30.52 -1.13 1.31
C HIS A 570 -31.04 -0.50 2.61
N MET A 571 -30.28 0.41 3.23
CA MET A 571 -30.65 1.03 4.52
C MET A 571 -32.04 1.69 4.54
N ALA A 572 -32.50 2.17 3.38
CA ALA A 572 -33.80 2.83 3.22
C ALA A 572 -34.98 1.86 3.06
N ASP A 573 -34.76 0.59 2.72
CA ASP A 573 -35.80 -0.41 2.44
C ASP A 573 -35.54 -1.70 3.25
N LYS A 574 -35.83 -1.63 4.55
CA LYS A 574 -35.57 -2.71 5.51
C LYS A 574 -36.31 -4.01 5.20
N GLU A 575 -37.51 -3.88 4.64
CA GLU A 575 -38.35 -5.05 4.31
C GLU A 575 -37.72 -5.83 3.17
N LYS A 576 -37.39 -5.17 2.04
CA LYS A 576 -36.69 -5.83 0.93
C LYS A 576 -35.26 -6.23 1.27
N ALA A 577 -34.57 -5.47 2.13
CA ALA A 577 -33.26 -5.88 2.63
C ALA A 577 -33.34 -7.21 3.38
N THR A 578 -34.39 -7.40 4.18
CA THR A 578 -34.61 -8.65 4.90
C THR A 578 -34.98 -9.79 3.97
N GLU A 579 -35.85 -9.58 2.99
CA GLU A 579 -36.18 -10.57 1.95
C GLU A 579 -34.93 -11.00 1.17
N LYS A 580 -34.14 -10.03 0.68
CA LYS A 580 -32.88 -10.28 0.00
C LYS A 580 -31.89 -11.05 0.88
N ALA A 581 -31.80 -10.72 2.17
CA ALA A 581 -30.93 -11.45 3.10
C ALA A 581 -31.37 -12.92 3.26
N ILE A 582 -32.68 -13.19 3.32
CA ILE A 582 -33.21 -14.57 3.33
C ILE A 582 -32.76 -15.32 2.08
N ASP A 583 -32.94 -14.73 0.89
CA ASP A 583 -32.56 -15.35 -0.38
C ASP A 583 -31.05 -15.64 -0.45
N ILE A 584 -30.20 -14.67 -0.07
CA ILE A 584 -28.75 -14.88 -0.01
C ILE A 584 -28.41 -16.06 0.91
N VAL A 585 -29.03 -16.15 2.09
CA VAL A 585 -28.75 -17.26 3.02
C VAL A 585 -29.26 -18.59 2.48
N LYS A 586 -30.44 -18.64 1.85
CA LYS A 586 -30.97 -19.84 1.18
C LYS A 586 -30.03 -20.36 0.09
N MET A 587 -29.51 -19.47 -0.76
CA MET A 587 -28.51 -19.82 -1.77
C MET A 587 -27.28 -20.49 -1.15
N ASN A 588 -26.73 -19.88 -0.10
CA ASN A 588 -25.54 -20.40 0.56
C ASN A 588 -25.80 -21.71 1.32
N VAL A 589 -26.98 -21.88 1.93
CA VAL A 589 -27.42 -23.16 2.50
C VAL A 589 -27.49 -24.23 1.41
N ALA A 590 -28.12 -23.94 0.26
CA ALA A 590 -28.25 -24.87 -0.85
C ALA A 590 -26.89 -25.37 -1.36
N LYS A 591 -25.91 -24.46 -1.55
CA LYS A 591 -24.53 -24.83 -1.87
C LYS A 591 -23.89 -25.67 -0.76
N THR A 592 -24.04 -25.25 0.49
CA THR A 592 -23.39 -25.86 1.65
C THR A 592 -23.79 -27.33 1.86
N ARG A 593 -25.02 -27.70 1.50
CA ARG A 593 -25.49 -29.10 1.51
C ARG A 593 -24.67 -30.02 0.61
N LEU A 594 -24.07 -29.48 -0.43
CA LEU A 594 -23.32 -30.20 -1.46
C LEU A 594 -21.81 -30.01 -1.33
N LEU A 595 -21.34 -29.30 -0.30
CA LEU A 595 -19.90 -29.19 -0.03
C LEU A 595 -19.36 -30.53 0.44
N ASP A 596 -18.18 -30.89 -0.04
CA ASP A 596 -17.41 -32.05 0.40
C ASP A 596 -16.11 -31.58 1.07
N PRO A 597 -15.55 -32.36 2.00
CA PRO A 597 -14.25 -32.03 2.56
C PRO A 597 -13.21 -32.01 1.45
N VAL A 598 -12.38 -30.97 1.44
CA VAL A 598 -11.35 -30.79 0.43
C VAL A 598 -9.98 -30.95 1.09
N ASN A 599 -9.24 -31.93 0.60
CA ASN A 599 -7.87 -32.17 1.01
C ASN A 599 -6.91 -31.25 0.25
N THR A 600 -6.03 -30.58 0.98
CA THR A 600 -4.94 -29.79 0.42
C THR A 600 -3.64 -30.58 0.50
N SER A 601 -2.95 -30.71 -0.62
CA SER A 601 -1.56 -31.19 -0.64
C SER A 601 -0.61 -30.06 -0.24
N SER A 602 0.55 -30.41 0.27
CA SER A 602 1.67 -29.49 0.44
C SER A 602 2.81 -29.84 -0.52
N VAL A 603 3.57 -28.83 -0.89
CA VAL A 603 4.76 -28.97 -1.73
C VAL A 603 5.94 -28.36 -0.98
N GLY A 604 7.10 -29.02 -1.00
CA GLY A 604 8.31 -28.46 -0.40
C GLY A 604 8.70 -27.14 -1.06
N VAL A 605 9.52 -26.32 -0.40
CA VAL A 605 10.03 -25.08 -1.00
C VAL A 605 11.51 -25.23 -1.32
N THR A 606 11.90 -24.84 -2.52
CA THR A 606 13.30 -24.65 -2.87
C THR A 606 13.76 -23.32 -2.30
N HIS A 607 14.60 -23.33 -1.26
CA HIS A 607 15.11 -22.15 -0.53
C HIS A 607 16.15 -21.31 -1.30
N THR A 608 15.91 -21.13 -2.61
CA THR A 608 16.74 -20.37 -3.54
C THR A 608 15.84 -19.44 -4.34
N ALA A 609 16.28 -18.22 -4.65
CA ALA A 609 15.59 -17.30 -5.54
C ALA A 609 16.28 -17.21 -6.91
N LEU A 610 15.51 -16.91 -7.96
CA LEU A 610 16.04 -16.42 -9.24
C LEU A 610 15.82 -14.91 -9.33
N VAL A 611 16.89 -14.14 -9.52
CA VAL A 611 16.84 -12.71 -9.79
C VAL A 611 17.23 -12.48 -11.24
N VAL A 612 16.37 -11.80 -12.01
CA VAL A 612 16.60 -11.52 -13.44
C VAL A 612 16.90 -10.04 -13.64
N GLY A 613 18.17 -9.74 -13.98
CA GLY A 613 18.72 -8.39 -14.15
C GLY A 613 19.77 -8.06 -13.08
N GLY A 614 21.02 -7.88 -13.50
CA GLY A 614 22.20 -7.55 -12.71
C GLY A 614 22.46 -6.05 -12.52
N GLY A 615 21.43 -5.21 -12.67
CA GLY A 615 21.49 -3.81 -12.25
C GLY A 615 21.44 -3.66 -10.73
N ILE A 616 21.52 -2.42 -10.23
CA ILE A 616 21.51 -2.15 -8.78
C ILE A 616 20.30 -2.75 -8.04
N ALA A 617 19.13 -2.79 -8.69
CA ALA A 617 17.93 -3.40 -8.12
C ALA A 617 18.13 -4.91 -7.88
N GLY A 618 18.61 -5.65 -8.89
CA GLY A 618 18.81 -7.09 -8.76
C GLY A 618 19.98 -7.45 -7.86
N MET A 619 21.08 -6.68 -7.89
CA MET A 619 22.19 -6.88 -6.96
C MET A 619 21.77 -6.63 -5.51
N THR A 620 21.03 -5.54 -5.25
CA THR A 620 20.49 -5.23 -3.91
C THR A 620 19.55 -6.33 -3.44
N ALA A 621 18.64 -6.80 -4.30
CA ALA A 621 17.73 -7.89 -3.96
C ALA A 621 18.47 -9.20 -3.68
N SER A 622 19.50 -9.51 -4.46
CA SER A 622 20.33 -10.71 -4.29
C SER A 622 21.07 -10.69 -2.96
N LEU A 623 21.72 -9.57 -2.62
CA LEU A 623 22.37 -9.39 -1.33
C LEU A 623 21.36 -9.47 -0.19
N SER A 624 20.20 -8.81 -0.31
CA SER A 624 19.19 -8.83 0.74
C SER A 624 18.58 -10.22 0.98
N LEU A 625 18.52 -11.09 -0.04
CA LEU A 625 18.09 -12.48 0.10
C LEU A 625 19.19 -13.37 0.70
N ALA A 626 20.44 -13.19 0.24
CA ALA A 626 21.59 -13.90 0.78
C ALA A 626 21.83 -13.53 2.26
N ASP A 627 21.71 -12.26 2.63
CA ASP A 627 21.82 -11.79 4.01
C ASP A 627 20.70 -12.36 4.92
N GLN A 628 19.58 -12.83 4.34
CA GLN A 628 18.52 -13.56 5.06
C GLN A 628 18.77 -15.08 5.14
N GLY A 629 19.81 -15.60 4.49
CA GLY A 629 20.19 -17.02 4.46
C GLY A 629 19.64 -17.82 3.27
N TYR A 630 19.18 -17.16 2.20
CA TYR A 630 18.66 -17.85 1.01
C TYR A 630 19.65 -17.82 -0.15
N GLY A 631 19.74 -18.94 -0.89
CA GLY A 631 20.53 -19.00 -2.11
C GLY A 631 19.95 -18.10 -3.21
N VAL A 632 20.79 -17.58 -4.11
CA VAL A 632 20.35 -16.74 -5.23
C VAL A 632 21.05 -17.13 -6.53
N HIS A 633 20.27 -17.24 -7.60
CA HIS A 633 20.75 -17.22 -8.96
C HIS A 633 20.50 -15.83 -9.56
N LEU A 634 21.56 -15.06 -9.79
CA LEU A 634 21.47 -13.74 -10.44
C LEU A 634 21.79 -13.89 -11.93
N VAL A 635 20.81 -13.66 -12.79
CA VAL A 635 20.95 -13.74 -14.25
C VAL A 635 21.10 -12.36 -14.84
N GLU A 636 22.21 -12.11 -15.52
CA GLU A 636 22.50 -10.88 -16.26
C GLU A 636 22.78 -11.21 -17.73
N ARG A 637 22.20 -10.41 -18.62
CA ARG A 637 22.31 -10.60 -20.07
C ARG A 637 23.63 -10.11 -20.62
N GLU A 638 24.16 -9.03 -20.07
CA GLU A 638 25.46 -8.49 -20.44
C GLU A 638 26.58 -9.27 -19.72
N ASP A 639 27.82 -9.07 -20.15
CA ASP A 639 28.97 -9.75 -19.56
C ASP A 639 29.36 -9.17 -18.18
N THR A 640 28.76 -8.05 -17.78
CA THR A 640 29.08 -7.32 -16.55
C THR A 640 27.83 -6.89 -15.80
N LEU A 641 27.93 -6.79 -14.48
CA LEU A 641 26.89 -6.25 -13.61
C LEU A 641 26.94 -4.72 -13.57
N GLY A 642 25.82 -4.09 -13.22
CA GLY A 642 25.74 -2.67 -12.89
C GLY A 642 24.54 -1.94 -13.51
N GLY A 643 24.19 -2.29 -14.75
CA GLY A 643 23.10 -1.64 -15.48
C GLY A 643 23.33 -0.14 -15.68
N LEU A 644 22.26 0.66 -15.76
CA LEU A 644 22.34 2.12 -16.01
C LEU A 644 23.13 2.91 -14.95
N LEU A 645 23.38 2.33 -13.77
CA LEU A 645 24.08 3.04 -12.69
C LEU A 645 25.59 3.19 -12.95
N THR A 646 26.14 2.48 -13.94
CA THR A 646 27.54 2.65 -14.37
C THR A 646 27.83 4.03 -14.94
N GLU A 647 26.79 4.76 -15.36
CA GLU A 647 26.86 6.08 -15.97
C GLU A 647 26.45 7.22 -15.03
N VAL A 648 26.40 6.94 -13.71
CA VAL A 648 26.01 7.91 -12.69
C VAL A 648 27.15 8.07 -11.69
N ASP A 649 27.55 9.31 -11.43
CA ASP A 649 28.74 9.59 -10.63
C ASP A 649 28.37 9.96 -9.20
N PHE A 650 27.38 10.83 -9.04
CA PHE A 650 26.94 11.34 -7.74
C PHE A 650 25.42 11.48 -7.65
N THR A 651 24.90 11.28 -6.44
CA THR A 651 23.49 11.56 -6.10
C THR A 651 23.25 13.07 -5.95
N LEU A 652 21.99 13.47 -5.78
CA LEU A 652 21.61 14.87 -5.59
C LEU A 652 22.24 15.50 -4.33
N ASP A 653 22.45 14.71 -3.29
CA ASP A 653 23.10 15.08 -2.02
C ASP A 653 24.61 14.85 -2.00
N GLY A 654 25.19 14.35 -3.10
CA GLY A 654 26.64 14.21 -3.27
C GLY A 654 27.25 12.87 -2.88
N ASP A 655 26.46 11.83 -2.59
CA ASP A 655 26.96 10.48 -2.35
C ASP A 655 27.65 9.94 -3.62
N ASN A 656 28.81 9.28 -3.45
CA ASN A 656 29.58 8.70 -4.56
C ASN A 656 28.94 7.38 -5.04
N VAL A 657 28.32 7.43 -6.22
CA VAL A 657 27.58 6.30 -6.79
C VAL A 657 28.52 5.25 -7.38
N ARG A 658 29.65 5.64 -7.97
CA ARG A 658 30.64 4.70 -8.53
C ARG A 658 31.27 3.83 -7.45
N GLU A 659 31.63 4.43 -6.31
CA GLU A 659 32.19 3.71 -5.17
C GLU A 659 31.16 2.74 -4.59
N PHE A 660 29.93 3.19 -4.38
CA PHE A 660 28.83 2.34 -3.93
C PHE A 660 28.57 1.17 -4.88
N LEU A 661 28.51 1.42 -6.19
CA LEU A 661 28.31 0.37 -7.18
C LEU A 661 29.45 -0.66 -7.15
N THR A 662 30.69 -0.19 -7.04
CA THR A 662 31.87 -1.07 -6.93
C THR A 662 31.80 -1.95 -5.68
N ASP A 663 31.40 -1.38 -4.54
CA ASP A 663 31.22 -2.12 -3.29
C ASP A 663 30.12 -3.20 -3.42
N VAL A 664 28.97 -2.83 -3.96
CA VAL A 664 27.83 -3.75 -4.16
C VAL A 664 28.21 -4.89 -5.10
N THR A 665 28.84 -4.61 -6.24
CA THR A 665 29.30 -5.63 -7.19
C THR A 665 30.30 -6.58 -6.52
N ARG A 666 31.29 -6.04 -5.80
CA ARG A 666 32.27 -6.85 -5.06
C ARG A 666 31.60 -7.75 -4.03
N ARG A 667 30.60 -7.25 -3.29
CA ARG A 667 29.84 -8.04 -2.31
C ARG A 667 29.03 -9.14 -2.99
N VAL A 668 28.43 -8.88 -4.14
CA VAL A 668 27.72 -9.90 -4.93
C VAL A 668 28.68 -10.99 -5.40
N ASP A 669 29.81 -10.62 -6.01
CA ASP A 669 30.77 -11.57 -6.57
C ASP A 669 31.48 -12.43 -5.50
N SER A 670 31.61 -11.91 -4.28
CA SER A 670 32.27 -12.61 -3.17
C SER A 670 31.32 -13.38 -2.24
N ASN A 671 30.01 -13.25 -2.42
CA ASN A 671 29.03 -13.91 -1.57
C ASN A 671 28.82 -15.38 -2.01
N PRO A 672 29.07 -16.39 -1.15
CA PRO A 672 28.97 -17.80 -1.52
C PRO A 672 27.53 -18.27 -1.82
N ASP A 673 26.52 -17.56 -1.34
CA ASP A 673 25.11 -17.89 -1.56
C ASP A 673 24.57 -17.31 -2.86
N ILE A 674 25.36 -16.47 -3.56
CA ILE A 674 24.97 -15.86 -4.83
C ILE A 674 25.76 -16.49 -5.98
N THR A 675 25.05 -17.14 -6.90
CA THR A 675 25.61 -17.62 -8.17
C THR A 675 25.24 -16.64 -9.29
N VAL A 676 26.23 -15.94 -9.83
CA VAL A 676 26.06 -15.01 -10.95
C VAL A 676 26.15 -15.77 -12.29
N HIS A 677 25.22 -15.51 -13.20
CA HIS A 677 25.21 -16.00 -14.57
C HIS A 677 25.14 -14.79 -15.52
N THR A 678 26.29 -14.30 -15.99
CA THR A 678 26.40 -13.23 -16.99
C THR A 678 26.34 -13.77 -18.42
N GLY A 679 26.15 -12.89 -19.40
CA GLY A 679 26.13 -13.25 -20.83
C GLY A 679 25.01 -14.20 -21.22
N THR A 680 23.91 -14.27 -20.45
CA THR A 680 22.82 -15.22 -20.68
C THR A 680 21.46 -14.65 -20.30
N THR A 681 20.40 -15.19 -20.88
CA THR A 681 19.01 -14.79 -20.62
C THR A 681 18.18 -15.98 -20.19
N VAL A 682 16.95 -15.73 -19.74
CA VAL A 682 15.99 -16.81 -19.48
C VAL A 682 15.35 -17.27 -20.80
N ALA A 683 15.47 -18.57 -21.07
CA ALA A 683 14.89 -19.20 -22.26
C ALA A 683 13.48 -19.74 -21.97
N ASN A 684 13.30 -20.44 -20.83
CA ASN A 684 12.02 -21.03 -20.45
C ASN A 684 11.85 -21.09 -18.93
N LEU A 685 10.61 -21.00 -18.46
CA LEU A 685 10.22 -21.22 -17.07
C LEU A 685 9.16 -22.33 -17.00
N ASP A 686 9.39 -23.30 -16.12
CA ASP A 686 8.40 -24.30 -15.71
C ASP A 686 8.31 -24.34 -14.17
N GLY A 687 7.35 -25.09 -13.65
CA GLY A 687 7.07 -25.26 -12.23
C GLY A 687 5.95 -24.37 -11.72
N PHE A 688 5.94 -24.15 -10.42
CA PHE A 688 4.95 -23.38 -9.66
C PHE A 688 5.62 -22.79 -8.42
N VAL A 689 4.91 -21.94 -7.68
CA VAL A 689 5.42 -21.28 -6.48
C VAL A 689 6.10 -22.27 -5.52
N GLY A 690 7.32 -21.93 -5.08
CA GLY A 690 8.16 -22.81 -4.25
C GLY A 690 8.98 -23.85 -5.03
N ASN A 691 8.63 -24.19 -6.27
CA ASN A 691 9.32 -25.21 -7.08
C ASN A 691 9.34 -24.85 -8.57
N PHE A 692 10.03 -23.76 -8.89
CA PHE A 692 10.30 -23.36 -10.27
C PHE A 692 11.57 -24.02 -10.80
N VAL A 693 11.55 -24.27 -12.11
CA VAL A 693 12.70 -24.75 -12.87
C VAL A 693 12.87 -23.81 -14.06
N THR A 694 13.99 -23.08 -14.09
CA THR A 694 14.30 -22.14 -15.17
C THR A 694 15.44 -22.65 -16.02
N THR A 695 15.23 -22.69 -17.33
CA THR A 695 16.27 -22.97 -18.31
C THR A 695 16.80 -21.66 -18.87
N LEU A 696 18.11 -21.46 -18.76
CA LEU A 696 18.83 -20.32 -19.31
C LEU A 696 19.17 -20.56 -20.79
N ALA A 697 19.44 -19.49 -21.54
CA ALA A 697 19.78 -19.53 -22.97
C ALA A 697 21.05 -20.35 -23.26
N ASN A 698 21.97 -20.41 -22.30
CA ASN A 698 23.15 -21.28 -22.35
C ASN A 698 22.87 -22.74 -21.98
N THR A 699 21.60 -23.16 -21.95
CA THR A 699 21.09 -24.52 -21.63
C THR A 699 21.24 -24.97 -20.19
N LYS A 700 21.83 -24.16 -19.30
CA LYS A 700 21.89 -24.45 -17.87
C LYS A 700 20.49 -24.35 -17.26
N THR A 701 20.15 -25.29 -16.39
CA THR A 701 18.89 -25.29 -15.63
C THR A 701 19.16 -24.95 -14.18
N VAL A 702 18.32 -24.10 -13.60
CA VAL A 702 18.38 -23.69 -12.19
C VAL A 702 17.02 -23.90 -11.52
N ASN A 703 17.05 -24.40 -10.28
CA ASN A 703 15.87 -24.62 -9.46
C ASN A 703 15.76 -23.48 -8.43
N HIS A 704 14.56 -22.96 -8.21
CA HIS A 704 14.31 -21.88 -7.26
C HIS A 704 12.86 -21.89 -6.80
N GLY A 705 12.57 -21.30 -5.64
CA GLY A 705 11.22 -21.21 -5.09
C GLY A 705 10.52 -19.88 -5.37
N ALA A 706 11.29 -18.83 -5.65
CA ALA A 706 10.80 -17.49 -5.92
C ALA A 706 11.57 -16.83 -7.07
N LEU A 707 10.89 -15.97 -7.81
CA LEU A 707 11.44 -15.23 -8.95
C LEU A 707 11.28 -13.72 -8.75
N LEU A 708 12.32 -12.95 -9.01
CA LEU A 708 12.33 -11.51 -8.92
C LEU A 708 12.77 -10.87 -10.24
N ILE A 709 11.90 -10.07 -10.84
CA ILE A 709 12.17 -9.32 -12.08
C ILE A 709 12.78 -7.97 -11.71
N ALA A 710 14.03 -7.74 -12.12
CA ALA A 710 14.80 -6.52 -11.89
C ALA A 710 15.56 -6.08 -13.15
N THR A 711 14.98 -6.28 -14.33
CA THR A 711 15.65 -6.12 -15.62
C THR A 711 16.02 -4.69 -15.98
N GLY A 712 15.52 -3.70 -15.23
CA GLY A 712 15.84 -2.29 -15.43
C GLY A 712 14.99 -1.63 -16.51
N GLY A 713 15.50 -0.51 -17.03
CA GLY A 713 14.89 0.29 -18.10
C GLY A 713 15.97 0.75 -19.07
N ALA A 714 15.61 1.65 -19.97
CA ALA A 714 16.54 2.32 -20.89
C ALA A 714 16.44 3.84 -20.73
N GLU A 715 17.51 4.57 -21.04
CA GLU A 715 17.43 6.01 -21.23
C GLU A 715 16.80 6.32 -22.60
N TYR A 716 16.00 7.39 -22.67
CA TYR A 716 15.46 7.88 -23.92
C TYR A 716 16.57 8.55 -24.75
N SER A 717 16.77 8.10 -25.99
CA SER A 717 17.65 8.76 -26.95
C SER A 717 16.87 9.85 -27.70
N PRO A 718 17.18 11.15 -27.51
CA PRO A 718 16.44 12.23 -28.14
C PRO A 718 16.59 12.23 -29.66
N THR A 719 15.53 12.66 -30.34
CA THR A 719 15.53 12.91 -31.80
C THR A 719 15.19 14.36 -32.13
N GLU A 720 14.76 15.11 -31.12
CA GLU A 720 14.35 16.50 -31.15
C GLU A 720 15.48 17.44 -30.70
N TYR A 721 15.22 18.76 -30.79
CA TYR A 721 16.12 19.83 -30.32
C TYR A 721 17.53 19.84 -30.92
N GLY A 722 17.74 19.20 -32.07
CA GLY A 722 19.04 19.17 -32.75
C GLY A 722 20.07 18.24 -32.11
N TYR A 723 19.66 17.27 -31.28
CA TYR A 723 20.58 16.37 -30.56
C TYR A 723 21.58 15.65 -31.48
N THR A 724 21.11 15.17 -32.64
CA THR A 724 21.98 14.50 -33.62
C THR A 724 22.73 15.46 -34.55
N GLU A 725 22.43 16.75 -34.48
CA GLU A 725 22.88 17.79 -35.43
C GLU A 725 24.04 18.63 -34.86
N SER A 726 24.22 18.66 -33.54
CA SER A 726 25.26 19.45 -32.87
C SER A 726 25.86 18.70 -31.68
N GLU A 727 27.19 18.69 -31.57
CA GLU A 727 27.93 18.12 -30.42
C GLU A 727 27.72 18.89 -29.11
N ASN A 728 27.19 20.11 -29.19
CA ASN A 728 26.90 20.97 -28.05
C ASN A 728 25.45 20.80 -27.53
N VAL A 729 24.63 19.97 -28.19
CA VAL A 729 23.34 19.53 -27.69
C VAL A 729 23.56 18.18 -27.02
N ILE A 730 23.55 18.15 -25.69
CA ILE A 730 23.92 16.98 -24.88
C ILE A 730 22.80 16.59 -23.93
N THR A 731 22.83 15.39 -23.40
CA THR A 731 21.95 14.91 -22.32
C THR A 731 22.47 15.32 -20.94
N GLN A 732 21.64 15.20 -19.91
CA GLN A 732 22.08 15.40 -18.52
C GLN A 732 23.21 14.44 -18.10
N ARG A 733 23.25 13.22 -18.65
CA ARG A 733 24.29 12.22 -18.34
C ARG A 733 25.61 12.56 -19.02
N GLU A 734 25.57 13.00 -20.26
CA GLU A 734 26.75 13.51 -20.96
C GLU A 734 27.32 14.76 -20.28
N LEU A 735 26.44 15.67 -19.82
CA LEU A 735 26.87 16.82 -19.01
C LEU A 735 27.56 16.38 -17.71
N GLU A 736 26.99 15.40 -16.99
CA GLU A 736 27.58 14.90 -15.75
C GLU A 736 29.00 14.34 -15.99
N LYS A 737 29.18 13.53 -17.05
CA LYS A 737 30.51 13.03 -17.47
C LYS A 737 31.46 14.18 -17.81
N MET A 738 30.98 15.19 -18.55
CA MET A 738 31.78 16.37 -18.88
C MET A 738 32.23 17.13 -17.64
N LEU A 739 31.35 17.34 -16.66
CA LEU A 739 31.64 18.06 -15.41
C LEU A 739 32.57 17.27 -14.46
N ALA A 740 32.68 15.96 -14.64
CA ALA A 740 33.63 15.10 -13.93
C ALA A 740 35.05 15.20 -14.53
N GLU A 741 35.17 15.49 -15.82
CA GLU A 741 36.45 15.57 -16.54
C GLU A 741 37.00 17.01 -16.64
N LYS A 742 36.11 17.99 -16.78
CA LYS A 742 36.44 19.41 -16.98
C LYS A 742 35.59 20.28 -16.05
N GLU A 743 36.23 21.26 -15.41
CA GLU A 743 35.48 22.27 -14.65
C GLU A 743 34.74 23.24 -15.59
N PRO A 744 33.51 23.65 -15.23
CA PRO A 744 32.77 24.66 -16.00
C PRO A 744 33.46 26.03 -15.90
N ASP A 745 33.30 26.86 -16.93
CA ASP A 745 33.85 28.22 -16.98
C ASP A 745 32.75 29.28 -16.73
N ASN A 746 33.13 30.38 -16.09
CA ASN A 746 32.21 31.51 -15.79
C ASN A 746 31.64 32.19 -17.05
N GLY A 747 32.30 32.07 -18.20
CA GLY A 747 31.82 32.60 -19.48
C GLY A 747 30.86 31.67 -20.22
N GLU A 748 30.68 30.43 -19.77
CA GLU A 748 29.83 29.44 -20.44
C GLU A 748 28.35 29.61 -20.09
N SER A 749 27.49 29.23 -21.03
CA SER A 749 26.04 29.27 -20.93
C SER A 749 25.40 27.89 -21.17
N TYR A 750 24.60 27.46 -20.20
CA TYR A 750 23.94 26.16 -20.14
C TYR A 750 22.42 26.34 -20.13
N VAL A 751 21.74 25.88 -21.17
CA VAL A 751 20.28 25.92 -21.27
C VAL A 751 19.73 24.50 -21.20
N MET A 752 19.09 24.16 -20.08
CA MET A 752 18.52 22.84 -19.83
C MET A 752 17.04 22.80 -20.22
N ILE A 753 16.63 21.83 -21.04
CA ILE A 753 15.24 21.62 -21.44
C ILE A 753 14.68 20.41 -20.69
N GLN A 754 13.60 20.61 -19.92
CA GLN A 754 12.96 19.53 -19.17
C GLN A 754 11.98 18.72 -20.01
N CYS A 755 11.66 17.51 -19.53
CA CYS A 755 10.61 16.63 -20.08
C CYS A 755 10.85 16.18 -21.52
N VAL A 756 12.12 16.07 -21.96
CA VAL A 756 12.48 15.59 -23.29
C VAL A 756 12.14 14.10 -23.40
N GLY A 757 11.21 13.75 -24.29
CA GLY A 757 10.62 12.42 -24.36
C GLY A 757 9.88 12.02 -23.09
N SER A 758 9.11 12.89 -22.44
CA SER A 758 8.26 12.52 -21.29
C SER A 758 7.06 13.44 -21.16
N ARG A 759 5.95 12.92 -20.60
CA ARG A 759 4.72 13.68 -20.35
C ARG A 759 4.10 14.24 -21.64
N GLU A 760 4.20 13.47 -22.72
CA GLU A 760 3.63 13.74 -24.03
C GLU A 760 3.37 12.43 -24.76
N GLU A 761 2.39 12.38 -25.66
CA GLU A 761 2.10 11.16 -26.42
C GLU A 761 3.27 10.80 -27.37
N PRO A 762 3.65 9.51 -27.46
CA PRO A 762 2.99 8.33 -26.87
C PRO A 762 3.41 8.00 -25.43
N ASP A 763 4.40 8.69 -24.87
CA ASP A 763 4.99 8.42 -23.54
C ASP A 763 4.47 9.42 -22.48
N ASN A 764 3.16 9.39 -22.18
CA ASN A 764 2.54 10.31 -21.23
C ASN A 764 2.72 9.88 -19.76
N TYR A 765 3.96 9.91 -19.29
CA TYR A 765 4.32 9.69 -17.89
C TYR A 765 5.58 10.47 -17.48
N CYS A 766 5.76 10.62 -16.17
CA CYS A 766 6.94 11.24 -15.59
C CYS A 766 8.10 10.26 -15.49
N SER A 767 9.30 10.68 -15.94
CA SER A 767 10.53 9.90 -15.79
C SER A 767 11.20 10.01 -14.42
N ARG A 768 10.62 10.76 -13.47
CA ARG A 768 10.98 10.86 -12.04
C ARG A 768 12.35 11.45 -11.69
N ILE A 769 13.36 11.32 -12.55
CA ILE A 769 14.76 11.72 -12.30
C ILE A 769 15.16 13.04 -12.98
N CYS A 770 14.60 13.36 -14.13
CA CYS A 770 15.07 14.45 -15.00
C CYS A 770 15.08 15.84 -14.36
N CYS A 771 14.12 16.16 -13.48
CA CYS A 771 14.15 17.42 -12.71
C CYS A 771 15.25 17.43 -11.65
N GLN A 772 15.54 16.27 -11.04
CA GLN A 772 16.56 16.16 -10.00
C GLN A 772 17.96 16.22 -10.60
N ASP A 773 18.19 15.56 -11.73
CA ASP A 773 19.47 15.65 -12.46
C ASP A 773 19.75 17.08 -12.92
N ALA A 774 18.75 17.81 -13.43
CA ALA A 774 18.89 19.21 -13.80
C ALA A 774 19.27 20.10 -12.61
N LEU A 775 18.62 19.91 -11.44
CA LEU A 775 18.97 20.63 -10.22
C LEU A 775 20.39 20.28 -9.75
N LYS A 776 20.73 19.00 -9.71
CA LYS A 776 22.06 18.49 -9.34
C LYS A 776 23.15 19.15 -10.16
N ASN A 777 23.04 19.05 -11.50
CA ASN A 777 24.06 19.56 -12.41
C ASN A 777 24.10 21.10 -12.40
N SER A 778 22.95 21.78 -12.27
CA SER A 778 22.91 23.24 -12.16
C SER A 778 23.63 23.76 -10.90
N ILE A 779 23.43 23.08 -9.76
CA ILE A 779 24.11 23.41 -8.50
C ILE A 779 25.61 23.16 -8.65
N ALA A 780 26.00 22.01 -9.18
CA ALA A 780 27.41 21.67 -9.39
C ALA A 780 28.13 22.68 -10.31
N ILE A 781 27.45 23.18 -11.35
CA ILE A 781 27.97 24.25 -12.20
C ILE A 781 28.14 25.53 -11.39
N LYS A 782 27.08 26.01 -10.72
CA LYS A 782 27.11 27.28 -9.99
C LYS A 782 28.08 27.31 -8.81
N GLU A 783 28.33 26.18 -8.16
CA GLU A 783 29.32 26.11 -7.07
C GLU A 783 30.77 26.23 -7.57
N LYS A 784 31.06 25.76 -8.79
CA LYS A 784 32.40 25.85 -9.41
C LYS A 784 32.59 27.12 -10.25
N ALA A 785 31.55 27.54 -10.95
CA ALA A 785 31.50 28.70 -11.83
C ALA A 785 30.27 29.58 -11.51
N PRO A 786 30.35 30.43 -10.48
CA PRO A 786 29.20 31.22 -10.00
C PRO A 786 28.59 32.16 -11.06
N ASP A 787 29.40 32.66 -11.98
CA ASP A 787 28.98 33.63 -12.99
C ASP A 787 28.44 32.97 -14.27
N ALA A 788 28.63 31.65 -14.44
CA ALA A 788 28.12 30.90 -15.59
C ALA A 788 26.60 31.05 -15.72
N LEU A 789 26.09 31.24 -16.94
CA LEU A 789 24.65 31.36 -17.15
C LEU A 789 24.03 29.95 -17.14
N VAL A 790 23.13 29.69 -16.20
CA VAL A 790 22.38 28.42 -16.14
C VAL A 790 20.89 28.71 -16.18
N VAL A 791 20.21 28.20 -17.22
CA VAL A 791 18.77 28.37 -17.44
C VAL A 791 18.11 27.00 -17.52
N VAL A 792 17.04 26.79 -16.75
CA VAL A 792 16.21 25.57 -16.80
C VAL A 792 14.83 25.92 -17.34
N ILE A 793 14.52 25.40 -18.52
CA ILE A 793 13.23 25.55 -19.20
C ILE A 793 12.32 24.38 -18.84
N TYR A 794 11.21 24.64 -18.13
CA TYR A 794 10.43 23.61 -17.46
C TYR A 794 8.90 23.79 -17.58
N ARG A 795 8.16 22.72 -17.30
CA ARG A 795 6.69 22.73 -17.10
C ARG A 795 6.32 22.76 -15.63
N ASP A 796 6.87 21.81 -14.87
CA ASP A 796 6.74 21.69 -13.42
C ASP A 796 8.08 21.21 -12.85
N ILE A 797 8.65 21.88 -11.85
CA ILE A 797 9.80 21.33 -11.13
C ILE A 797 9.28 20.32 -10.10
N ARG A 798 9.62 19.05 -10.32
CA ARG A 798 9.19 17.91 -9.49
C ARG A 798 10.24 17.51 -8.45
N SER A 799 10.64 18.47 -7.61
CA SER A 799 11.50 18.29 -6.43
C SER A 799 10.68 17.97 -5.16
N TYR A 800 9.97 16.83 -5.16
CA TYR A 800 9.06 16.43 -4.07
C TYR A 800 9.79 16.08 -2.75
N GLY A 801 9.05 16.10 -1.64
CA GLY A 801 9.61 15.86 -0.31
C GLY A 801 10.63 16.93 0.08
N LEU A 802 11.68 16.46 0.78
CA LEU A 802 12.83 17.27 1.19
C LEU A 802 13.72 17.69 0.01
N LYS A 803 13.47 17.17 -1.21
CA LYS A 803 14.22 17.59 -2.40
C LYS A 803 13.95 19.05 -2.79
N GLU A 804 12.93 19.68 -2.21
CA GLU A 804 12.61 21.09 -2.44
C GLU A 804 13.75 22.04 -2.04
N ASP A 805 14.57 21.66 -1.07
CA ASP A 805 15.69 22.49 -0.64
C ASP A 805 16.76 22.62 -1.73
N TYR A 806 16.93 21.60 -2.57
CA TYR A 806 17.82 21.71 -3.74
C TYR A 806 17.26 22.66 -4.80
N TYR A 807 15.94 22.69 -4.96
CA TYR A 807 15.32 23.67 -5.86
C TYR A 807 15.52 25.09 -5.33
N ARG A 808 15.36 25.31 -4.02
CA ARG A 808 15.67 26.60 -3.38
C ARG A 808 17.15 26.96 -3.53
N LYS A 809 18.05 26.04 -3.21
CA LYS A 809 19.51 26.21 -3.34
C LYS A 809 19.91 26.62 -4.76
N ALA A 810 19.39 25.95 -5.79
CA ALA A 810 19.65 26.31 -7.18
C ALA A 810 19.21 27.76 -7.50
N ARG A 811 18.03 28.17 -7.02
CA ARG A 811 17.54 29.55 -7.20
C ARG A 811 18.40 30.57 -6.46
N ASP A 812 18.82 30.26 -5.24
CA ASP A 812 19.67 31.14 -4.42
C ASP A 812 21.07 31.31 -5.03
N LEU A 813 21.57 30.28 -5.74
CA LEU A 813 22.79 30.32 -6.54
C LEU A 813 22.65 31.05 -7.89
N GLY A 814 21.45 31.56 -8.21
CA GLY A 814 21.21 32.35 -9.43
C GLY A 814 20.92 31.53 -10.68
N VAL A 815 20.45 30.28 -10.54
CA VAL A 815 19.89 29.51 -11.67
C VAL A 815 18.55 30.11 -12.08
N ILE A 816 18.36 30.35 -13.37
CA ILE A 816 17.15 30.94 -13.93
C ILE A 816 16.17 29.83 -14.33
N PHE A 817 14.90 29.96 -13.95
CA PHE A 817 13.85 28.99 -14.30
C PHE A 817 12.81 29.65 -15.19
N LEU A 818 12.58 29.11 -16.38
CA LEU A 818 11.62 29.63 -17.36
C LEU A 818 10.53 28.61 -17.65
N LEU A 819 9.27 29.02 -17.49
CA LEU A 819 8.10 28.17 -17.71
C LEU A 819 7.77 28.08 -19.20
N TYR A 820 7.46 26.88 -19.70
CA TYR A 820 6.82 26.65 -21.00
C TYR A 820 5.59 25.74 -20.86
N THR A 821 4.71 25.75 -21.87
CA THR A 821 3.51 24.90 -21.92
C THR A 821 3.65 23.84 -23.02
N PRO A 822 2.95 22.70 -22.93
CA PRO A 822 3.01 21.66 -23.96
C PRO A 822 2.71 22.15 -25.38
N ASP A 823 1.79 23.11 -25.50
CA ASP A 823 1.36 23.70 -26.78
C ASP A 823 2.32 24.79 -27.30
N ASP A 824 3.32 25.18 -26.51
CA ASP A 824 4.23 26.30 -26.77
C ASP A 824 5.63 25.91 -26.28
N LYS A 825 6.26 24.98 -27.01
CA LYS A 825 7.56 24.39 -26.68
C LYS A 825 8.70 25.35 -27.03
N PRO A 826 9.84 25.28 -26.32
CA PRO A 826 11.04 25.98 -26.77
C PRO A 826 11.51 25.47 -28.13
N GLU A 827 12.20 26.30 -28.91
CA GLU A 827 12.86 25.90 -30.15
C GLU A 827 14.37 26.07 -30.02
N VAL A 828 15.15 25.18 -30.65
CA VAL A 828 16.61 25.24 -30.69
C VAL A 828 17.03 25.49 -32.13
N ILE A 829 17.77 26.57 -32.33
CA ILE A 829 18.23 27.03 -33.65
C ILE A 829 19.76 27.03 -33.65
N GLN A 830 20.36 26.36 -34.62
CA GLN A 830 21.81 26.39 -34.85
C GLN A 830 22.14 27.47 -35.89
N GLY A 831 22.99 28.45 -35.52
CA GLY A 831 23.42 29.53 -36.41
C GLY A 831 24.95 29.66 -36.50
N GLU A 832 25.44 30.58 -37.34
CA GLU A 832 26.88 30.86 -37.51
C GLU A 832 27.57 31.34 -36.20
N GLY A 833 26.80 31.74 -35.19
CA GLY A 833 27.29 32.26 -33.89
C GLY A 833 27.07 31.36 -32.67
N GLY A 834 26.62 30.11 -32.84
CA GLY A 834 26.35 29.19 -31.72
C GLY A 834 24.93 28.63 -31.70
N LEU A 835 24.55 27.99 -30.58
CA LEU A 835 23.18 27.52 -30.36
C LEU A 835 22.33 28.67 -29.79
N LYS A 836 21.08 28.74 -30.22
CA LYS A 836 20.12 29.72 -29.73
C LYS A 836 18.82 29.05 -29.37
N VAL A 837 18.32 29.30 -28.16
CA VAL A 837 17.06 28.75 -27.66
C VAL A 837 16.01 29.86 -27.57
N THR A 838 14.86 29.66 -28.20
CA THR A 838 13.73 30.61 -28.20
C THR A 838 12.53 30.01 -27.49
N LEU A 839 11.78 30.84 -26.75
CA LEU A 839 10.54 30.45 -26.09
C LEU A 839 9.66 31.65 -25.80
N SER A 840 8.35 31.41 -25.66
CA SER A 840 7.40 32.42 -25.20
C SER A 840 7.54 32.66 -23.70
N GLY A 841 7.99 33.86 -23.32
CA GLY A 841 8.04 34.30 -21.93
C GLY A 841 6.64 34.66 -21.43
N LYS A 842 5.83 33.67 -21.03
CA LYS A 842 4.43 33.87 -20.58
C LYS A 842 4.28 35.00 -19.57
N VAL A 843 5.09 35.00 -18.51
CA VAL A 843 5.07 36.04 -17.46
C VAL A 843 5.45 37.43 -17.99
N LEU A 844 6.30 37.50 -19.01
CA LEU A 844 6.77 38.76 -19.60
C LEU A 844 5.91 39.23 -20.79
N GLY A 845 5.04 38.37 -21.32
CA GLY A 845 4.28 38.60 -22.56
C GLY A 845 5.17 38.85 -23.79
N LYS A 846 6.40 38.29 -23.81
CA LYS A 846 7.40 38.52 -24.87
C LYS A 846 8.13 37.24 -25.24
N GLU A 847 8.59 37.15 -26.48
CA GLU A 847 9.55 36.12 -26.87
C GLU A 847 10.89 36.35 -26.17
N ILE A 848 11.45 35.27 -25.62
CA ILE A 848 12.76 35.22 -25.00
C ILE A 848 13.67 34.44 -25.95
N ALA A 849 14.87 34.96 -26.16
CA ALA A 849 15.91 34.33 -26.96
C ALA A 849 17.21 34.29 -26.15
N ILE A 850 17.82 33.12 -26.04
CA ILE A 850 18.97 32.85 -25.19
C ILE A 850 20.07 32.23 -26.06
N ASP A 851 21.22 32.88 -26.14
CA ASP A 851 22.41 32.28 -26.75
C ASP A 851 22.99 31.26 -25.75
N ALA A 852 23.33 30.07 -26.25
CA ALA A 852 23.75 28.92 -25.45
C ALA A 852 25.03 28.31 -26.02
N ASP A 853 26.00 28.04 -25.15
CA ASP A 853 27.16 27.22 -25.47
C ASP A 853 26.78 25.74 -25.45
N TYR A 854 25.94 25.36 -24.48
CA TYR A 854 25.41 24.01 -24.32
C TYR A 854 23.88 24.02 -24.17
N VAL A 855 23.21 23.19 -24.96
CA VAL A 855 21.80 22.85 -24.74
C VAL A 855 21.75 21.46 -24.11
N VAL A 856 21.15 21.36 -22.93
CA VAL A 856 21.16 20.15 -22.12
C VAL A 856 19.76 19.55 -22.05
N LEU A 857 19.58 18.39 -22.66
CA LEU A 857 18.32 17.68 -22.74
C LEU A 857 18.13 16.80 -21.49
N SER A 858 17.09 17.08 -20.71
CA SER A 858 16.73 16.25 -19.56
C SER A 858 15.80 15.12 -19.99
N THR A 859 16.44 14.07 -20.49
CA THR A 859 15.88 12.87 -21.10
C THR A 859 15.04 12.02 -20.16
N GLY A 860 14.06 11.33 -20.73
CA GLY A 860 13.20 10.39 -20.03
C GLY A 860 13.81 9.01 -19.81
N LEU A 861 13.14 8.20 -18.99
CA LEU A 861 13.37 6.76 -18.87
C LEU A 861 12.31 6.01 -19.69
N ARG A 862 12.68 4.82 -20.17
CA ARG A 862 11.84 3.92 -20.96
C ARG A 862 11.80 2.52 -20.37
N PRO A 863 10.70 1.78 -20.58
CA PRO A 863 10.75 0.34 -20.40
C PRO A 863 11.82 -0.26 -21.32
N ARG A 864 12.28 -1.46 -21.01
CA ARG A 864 13.17 -2.15 -21.93
C ARG A 864 12.43 -2.54 -23.22
N PRO A 865 13.09 -2.47 -24.39
CA PRO A 865 12.46 -2.90 -25.65
C PRO A 865 12.01 -4.37 -25.67
N ASP A 866 12.67 -5.24 -24.88
CA ASP A 866 12.35 -6.67 -24.76
C ASP A 866 11.39 -7.01 -23.60
N ALA A 867 10.85 -6.01 -22.89
CA ALA A 867 10.00 -6.22 -21.72
C ALA A 867 8.75 -7.07 -22.04
N ASP A 868 8.08 -6.81 -23.16
CA ASP A 868 6.89 -7.57 -23.58
C ASP A 868 7.20 -9.02 -23.96
N GLU A 869 8.37 -9.28 -24.57
CA GLU A 869 8.81 -10.63 -24.87
C GLU A 869 9.07 -11.40 -23.58
N LEU A 870 9.74 -10.75 -22.62
CA LEU A 870 10.04 -11.32 -21.32
C LEU A 870 8.77 -11.57 -20.50
N ALA A 871 7.82 -10.63 -20.52
CA ALA A 871 6.52 -10.79 -19.88
C ALA A 871 5.77 -12.01 -20.42
N LYS A 872 5.76 -12.23 -21.75
CA LYS A 872 5.18 -13.43 -22.36
C LYS A 872 5.86 -14.72 -21.89
N LYS A 873 7.19 -14.74 -21.79
CA LYS A 873 7.96 -15.89 -21.29
C LYS A 873 7.58 -16.26 -19.85
N PHE A 874 7.40 -15.27 -18.99
CA PHE A 874 6.99 -15.47 -17.60
C PHE A 874 5.48 -15.51 -17.36
N LYS A 875 4.66 -15.34 -18.40
CA LYS A 875 3.20 -15.17 -18.32
C LYS A 875 2.78 -14.02 -17.40
N LEU A 876 3.52 -12.93 -17.46
CA LEU A 876 3.28 -11.67 -16.76
C LEU A 876 2.68 -10.64 -17.72
N THR A 877 2.23 -9.52 -17.19
CA THR A 877 1.62 -8.43 -17.96
C THR A 877 2.40 -7.14 -17.82
N CYS A 878 2.46 -6.38 -18.91
CA CYS A 878 2.90 -4.99 -18.92
C CYS A 878 1.69 -4.06 -18.93
N ASN A 879 1.86 -2.83 -18.43
CA ASN A 879 0.89 -1.76 -18.62
C ASN A 879 1.00 -1.18 -20.05
N ILE A 880 0.15 -0.20 -20.36
CA ILE A 880 0.14 0.44 -21.69
C ILE A 880 1.46 1.14 -22.04
N ASP A 881 2.25 1.52 -21.04
CA ASP A 881 3.57 2.16 -21.21
C ASP A 881 4.71 1.13 -21.34
N GLY A 882 4.41 -0.17 -21.38
CA GLY A 882 5.41 -1.23 -21.51
C GLY A 882 6.15 -1.61 -20.22
N PHE A 883 5.80 -1.07 -19.06
CA PHE A 883 6.36 -1.47 -17.76
C PHE A 883 5.60 -2.65 -17.16
N PHE A 884 6.26 -3.48 -16.38
CA PHE A 884 5.62 -4.60 -15.68
C PHE A 884 4.52 -4.13 -14.72
N MET A 885 3.42 -4.88 -14.66
CA MET A 885 2.26 -4.60 -13.82
C MET A 885 2.32 -5.39 -12.51
N GLU A 886 2.32 -4.66 -11.40
CA GLU A 886 2.23 -5.20 -10.05
C GLU A 886 0.84 -5.79 -9.75
N ALA A 887 0.74 -6.56 -8.66
CA ALA A 887 -0.51 -7.14 -8.18
C ALA A 887 -1.51 -6.07 -7.75
N HIS A 888 -1.03 -5.03 -7.06
CA HIS A 888 -1.84 -3.89 -6.65
C HIS A 888 -0.96 -2.69 -6.31
N VAL A 889 -1.22 -1.54 -6.94
CA VAL A 889 -0.43 -0.29 -6.80
C VAL A 889 -0.16 0.11 -5.35
N LYS A 890 -1.16 -0.07 -4.46
CA LYS A 890 -1.07 0.29 -3.03
C LYS A 890 -0.55 -0.80 -2.10
N LEU A 891 -1.22 -1.95 -2.03
CA LEU A 891 -0.96 -2.94 -0.99
C LEU A 891 0.07 -4.01 -1.36
N ARG A 892 0.34 -4.17 -2.65
CA ARG A 892 1.26 -5.20 -3.17
C ARG A 892 2.09 -4.62 -4.35
N PRO A 893 2.85 -3.52 -4.11
CA PRO A 893 3.56 -2.79 -5.17
C PRO A 893 4.81 -3.50 -5.69
N VAL A 894 5.21 -4.61 -5.06
CA VAL A 894 6.39 -5.42 -5.43
C VAL A 894 6.06 -6.87 -5.76
N ASP A 895 4.79 -7.26 -5.65
CA ASP A 895 4.32 -8.60 -6.00
C ASP A 895 3.74 -8.55 -7.42
N PHE A 896 3.81 -9.65 -8.16
CA PHE A 896 2.93 -9.87 -9.30
C PHE A 896 1.61 -10.54 -8.87
N PRO A 897 0.55 -10.48 -9.68
CA PRO A 897 -0.66 -11.27 -9.43
C PRO A 897 -0.37 -12.77 -9.31
N SER A 898 0.61 -13.25 -10.07
CA SER A 898 1.12 -14.63 -10.01
C SER A 898 1.97 -14.84 -8.74
N GLU A 899 1.63 -15.81 -7.92
CA GLU A 899 2.36 -16.13 -6.69
C GLU A 899 3.79 -16.60 -6.96
N GLY A 900 4.73 -16.21 -6.09
CA GLY A 900 6.15 -16.51 -6.23
C GLY A 900 6.92 -15.56 -7.15
N PHE A 901 6.25 -14.59 -7.79
CA PHE A 901 6.87 -13.60 -8.65
C PHE A 901 6.87 -12.21 -7.99
N PHE A 902 8.02 -11.56 -8.00
CA PHE A 902 8.27 -10.25 -7.41
C PHE A 902 8.93 -9.30 -8.41
N LEU A 903 8.87 -8.01 -8.14
CA LEU A 903 9.24 -6.95 -9.07
C LEU A 903 9.99 -5.82 -8.36
N ALA A 904 11.08 -5.35 -8.97
CA ALA A 904 11.87 -4.23 -8.44
C ALA A 904 12.49 -3.34 -9.53
N GLY A 905 12.73 -2.08 -9.16
CA GLY A 905 13.49 -1.11 -9.94
C GLY A 905 12.77 -0.58 -11.17
N LEU A 906 13.53 -0.20 -12.18
CA LEU A 906 13.02 0.46 -13.38
C LEU A 906 12.13 -0.45 -14.26
N ALA A 907 12.18 -1.77 -14.07
CA ALA A 907 11.27 -2.70 -14.71
C ALA A 907 9.79 -2.42 -14.37
N HIS A 908 9.53 -1.86 -13.19
CA HIS A 908 8.16 -1.53 -12.73
C HIS A 908 7.65 -0.17 -13.19
N ALA A 909 8.53 0.83 -13.23
CA ALA A 909 8.25 2.24 -13.59
C ALA A 909 9.53 3.08 -13.38
N PRO A 910 9.63 4.31 -13.92
CA PRO A 910 10.69 5.26 -13.61
C PRO A 910 10.79 5.58 -12.11
N LYS A 911 12.00 5.55 -11.54
CA LYS A 911 12.30 5.76 -10.11
C LYS A 911 13.69 6.34 -9.91
N ASN A 912 13.91 6.98 -8.77
CA ASN A 912 15.26 7.39 -8.35
C ASN A 912 16.01 6.22 -7.67
N LEU A 913 17.27 6.45 -7.27
CA LEU A 913 18.13 5.43 -6.67
C LEU A 913 17.63 4.94 -5.30
N GLU A 914 17.24 5.85 -4.41
CA GLU A 914 16.72 5.49 -3.07
C GLU A 914 15.45 4.63 -3.16
N GLU A 915 14.54 4.97 -4.08
CA GLU A 915 13.31 4.22 -4.34
C GLU A 915 13.61 2.84 -4.93
N THR A 916 14.63 2.75 -5.81
CA THR A 916 15.05 1.49 -6.42
C THR A 916 15.64 0.54 -5.39
N ILE A 917 16.50 1.03 -4.50
CA ILE A 917 17.09 0.23 -3.42
C ILE A 917 16.01 -0.22 -2.44
N GLY A 918 15.12 0.69 -2.02
CA GLY A 918 14.00 0.36 -1.14
C GLY A 918 13.06 -0.69 -1.76
N GLN A 919 12.71 -0.55 -3.05
CA GLN A 919 11.85 -1.52 -3.74
C GLN A 919 12.52 -2.88 -3.89
N ALA A 920 13.83 -2.92 -4.16
CA ALA A 920 14.59 -4.16 -4.25
C ALA A 920 14.64 -4.92 -2.91
N GLN A 921 14.87 -4.21 -1.81
CA GLN A 921 14.83 -4.78 -0.46
C GLN A 921 13.42 -5.26 -0.11
N ALA A 922 12.39 -4.50 -0.45
CA ALA A 922 11.01 -4.91 -0.26
C ALA A 922 10.66 -6.21 -1.00
N ALA A 923 11.02 -6.29 -2.29
CA ALA A 923 10.82 -7.49 -3.10
C ALA A 923 11.59 -8.69 -2.54
N ALA A 924 12.84 -8.48 -2.09
CA ALA A 924 13.64 -9.49 -1.41
C ALA A 924 13.05 -9.94 -0.06
N GLY A 925 12.46 -9.03 0.72
CA GLY A 925 11.77 -9.38 1.96
C GLY A 925 10.51 -10.21 1.72
N ARG A 926 9.71 -9.83 0.73
CA ARG A 926 8.50 -10.59 0.34
C ARG A 926 8.85 -11.97 -0.22
N ALA A 927 9.91 -12.06 -1.03
CA ALA A 927 10.45 -13.34 -1.50
C ALA A 927 11.03 -14.17 -0.35
N GLY A 928 11.78 -13.56 0.57
CA GLY A 928 12.36 -14.21 1.75
C GLY A 928 11.29 -14.80 2.67
N ALA A 929 10.20 -14.07 2.94
CA ALA A 929 9.06 -14.58 3.71
C ALA A 929 8.38 -15.78 3.05
N LEU A 930 8.40 -15.89 1.71
CA LEU A 930 7.92 -17.08 1.01
C LEU A 930 8.92 -18.23 1.15
N LEU A 931 10.22 -17.95 0.94
CA LEU A 931 11.30 -18.92 1.03
C LEU A 931 11.58 -19.40 2.46
N SER A 932 11.08 -18.72 3.48
CA SER A 932 11.20 -19.16 4.88
C SER A 932 10.34 -20.37 5.22
N HIS A 933 9.35 -20.70 4.39
CA HIS A 933 8.48 -21.84 4.60
C HIS A 933 9.15 -23.13 4.11
N GLU A 934 9.09 -24.21 4.90
CA GLU A 934 9.55 -25.55 4.48
C GLU A 934 8.65 -26.14 3.39
N SER A 935 7.36 -25.85 3.47
CA SER A 935 6.37 -26.28 2.50
C SER A 935 5.26 -25.25 2.34
N LEU A 936 4.72 -25.14 1.13
CA LEU A 936 3.55 -24.32 0.83
C LEU A 936 2.34 -25.22 0.67
N THR A 937 1.22 -24.78 1.24
CA THR A 937 -0.06 -25.44 1.02
C THR A 937 -0.57 -25.08 -0.37
N VAL A 938 -0.84 -26.08 -1.20
CA VAL A 938 -1.46 -25.87 -2.51
C VAL A 938 -2.91 -25.41 -2.29
N SER A 939 -3.43 -24.57 -3.19
CA SER A 939 -4.86 -24.19 -3.17
C SER A 939 -5.73 -25.44 -3.01
N GLY A 940 -6.62 -25.44 -2.03
CA GLY A 940 -7.61 -26.52 -1.92
C GLY A 940 -8.70 -26.39 -2.96
N VAL A 941 -9.04 -25.17 -3.37
CA VAL A 941 -10.02 -24.93 -4.42
C VAL A 941 -9.33 -25.09 -5.78
N ILE A 942 -9.50 -26.26 -6.38
CA ILE A 942 -8.91 -26.63 -7.66
C ILE A 942 -9.93 -27.33 -8.53
N SER A 943 -9.65 -27.37 -9.83
CA SER A 943 -10.40 -28.24 -10.72
C SER A 943 -10.02 -29.71 -10.46
N LYS A 944 -10.99 -30.60 -10.43
CA LYS A 944 -10.80 -32.05 -10.40
C LYS A 944 -11.16 -32.62 -11.76
N HIS A 945 -10.36 -33.58 -12.22
CA HIS A 945 -10.50 -34.19 -13.54
C HIS A 945 -10.98 -35.64 -13.39
N ASN A 946 -12.18 -35.93 -13.90
CA ASN A 946 -12.69 -37.28 -14.02
C ASN A 946 -12.29 -37.86 -15.39
N ARG A 947 -11.24 -38.69 -15.39
CA ARG A 947 -10.68 -39.28 -16.62
C ARG A 947 -11.66 -40.23 -17.31
N ASP A 948 -12.55 -40.89 -16.56
CA ASP A 948 -13.48 -41.91 -17.09
C ASP A 948 -14.52 -41.33 -18.05
N ILE A 949 -14.92 -40.08 -17.83
CA ILE A 949 -15.86 -39.36 -18.71
C ILE A 949 -15.15 -38.38 -19.64
N CYS A 950 -13.82 -38.30 -19.57
CA CYS A 950 -13.04 -37.39 -20.40
C CYS A 950 -12.89 -37.93 -21.82
N MET A 951 -13.46 -37.20 -22.78
CA MET A 951 -13.30 -37.50 -24.22
C MET A 951 -12.00 -36.95 -24.83
N SER A 952 -11.05 -36.45 -24.03
CA SER A 952 -9.77 -35.87 -24.46
C SER A 952 -9.87 -34.86 -25.62
N CYS A 953 -10.91 -34.02 -25.65
CA CYS A 953 -11.15 -33.06 -26.75
C CYS A 953 -10.16 -31.88 -26.81
N LEU A 954 -9.21 -31.81 -25.87
CA LEU A 954 -8.15 -30.80 -25.75
C LEU A 954 -8.62 -29.35 -25.48
N MET A 955 -9.91 -29.10 -25.30
CA MET A 955 -10.42 -27.74 -25.03
C MET A 955 -9.83 -27.17 -23.74
N CYS A 956 -9.74 -27.97 -22.68
CA CYS A 956 -9.15 -27.57 -21.39
C CYS A 956 -7.65 -27.28 -21.50
N VAL A 957 -6.90 -28.11 -22.23
CA VAL A 957 -5.45 -27.93 -22.46
C VAL A 957 -5.18 -26.61 -23.18
N LYS A 958 -5.97 -26.28 -24.20
CA LYS A 958 -5.82 -25.03 -24.96
C LYS A 958 -6.22 -23.76 -24.19
N ARG A 959 -7.04 -23.88 -23.15
CA ARG A 959 -7.63 -22.73 -22.45
C ARG A 959 -7.02 -22.46 -21.08
N CYS A 960 -6.34 -23.42 -20.47
CA CYS A 960 -5.72 -23.21 -19.16
C CYS A 960 -4.48 -22.32 -19.28
N PRO A 961 -4.45 -21.13 -18.64
CA PRO A 961 -3.27 -20.26 -18.70
C PRO A 961 -2.08 -20.83 -17.90
N PHE A 962 -2.36 -21.70 -16.93
CA PHE A 962 -1.36 -22.31 -16.04
C PHE A 962 -0.77 -23.61 -16.59
N GLY A 963 -1.34 -24.18 -17.66
CA GLY A 963 -0.90 -25.46 -18.21
C GLY A 963 -1.14 -26.64 -17.26
N ALA A 964 -2.15 -26.54 -16.39
CA ALA A 964 -2.47 -27.61 -15.43
C ALA A 964 -3.06 -28.85 -16.14
N PRO A 965 -4.01 -28.74 -17.08
CA PRO A 965 -4.35 -29.83 -18.00
C PRO A 965 -3.23 -30.03 -19.03
N PHE A 966 -2.78 -31.27 -19.21
CA PHE A 966 -1.73 -31.63 -20.17
C PHE A 966 -2.08 -32.95 -20.87
N ILE A 967 -1.32 -33.30 -21.93
CA ILE A 967 -1.42 -34.60 -22.60
C ILE A 967 -0.39 -35.52 -21.95
N ASP A 968 -0.85 -36.62 -21.37
CA ASP A 968 0.01 -37.61 -20.73
C ASP A 968 0.64 -38.61 -21.72
N GLU A 969 1.41 -39.56 -21.21
CA GLU A 969 2.11 -40.58 -22.01
C GLU A 969 1.15 -41.50 -22.77
N ASP A 970 -0.10 -41.64 -22.30
CA ASP A 970 -1.15 -42.42 -22.98
C ASP A 970 -1.80 -41.63 -24.14
N GLY A 971 -1.36 -40.39 -24.37
CA GLY A 971 -1.96 -39.49 -25.36
C GLY A 971 -3.32 -38.91 -24.91
N MET A 972 -3.66 -39.04 -23.63
CA MET A 972 -4.94 -38.61 -23.07
C MET A 972 -4.76 -37.33 -22.26
N VAL A 973 -5.84 -36.59 -22.06
CA VAL A 973 -5.80 -35.44 -21.15
C VAL A 973 -5.63 -35.94 -19.72
N SER A 974 -4.68 -35.34 -19.00
CA SER A 974 -4.45 -35.51 -17.57
C SER A 974 -4.41 -34.14 -16.87
N HIS A 975 -4.31 -34.12 -15.54
CA HIS A 975 -4.34 -32.91 -14.73
C HIS A 975 -3.22 -32.87 -13.69
N ASN A 976 -2.41 -31.82 -13.72
CA ASN A 976 -1.51 -31.47 -12.63
C ASN A 976 -2.24 -30.56 -11.63
N GLU A 977 -2.69 -31.14 -10.52
CA GLU A 977 -3.44 -30.43 -9.48
C GLU A 977 -2.61 -29.35 -8.77
N VAL A 978 -1.29 -29.50 -8.72
CA VAL A 978 -0.39 -28.54 -8.07
C VAL A 978 -0.29 -27.23 -8.86
N LYS A 979 -0.33 -27.32 -10.20
CA LYS A 979 -0.37 -26.16 -11.09
C LYS A 979 -1.75 -25.50 -11.17
N CYS A 980 -2.79 -26.12 -10.61
CA CYS A 980 -4.15 -25.64 -10.71
C CYS A 980 -4.41 -24.52 -9.70
N THR A 981 -4.86 -23.35 -10.19
CA THR A 981 -5.24 -22.21 -9.33
C THR A 981 -6.75 -22.12 -9.08
N GLY A 982 -7.53 -23.10 -9.55
CA GLY A 982 -8.98 -23.14 -9.32
C GLY A 982 -9.82 -22.14 -10.10
N CYS A 983 -9.28 -21.49 -11.14
CA CYS A 983 -10.00 -20.46 -11.92
C CYS A 983 -11.31 -20.91 -12.61
N GLY A 984 -11.56 -22.22 -12.71
CA GLY A 984 -12.80 -22.77 -13.30
C GLY A 984 -12.91 -22.73 -14.82
N ILE A 985 -11.94 -22.15 -15.54
CA ILE A 985 -11.97 -22.06 -17.02
C ILE A 985 -12.14 -23.44 -17.67
N CYS A 986 -11.36 -24.45 -17.23
CA CYS A 986 -11.46 -25.80 -17.80
C CYS A 986 -12.81 -26.46 -17.51
N ALA A 987 -13.40 -26.22 -16.33
CA ALA A 987 -14.73 -26.72 -15.97
C ALA A 987 -15.82 -26.06 -16.83
N GLY A 988 -15.73 -24.74 -17.03
CA GLY A 988 -16.68 -23.98 -17.85
C GLY A 988 -16.68 -24.39 -19.33
N VAL A 989 -15.52 -24.73 -19.90
CA VAL A 989 -15.41 -25.12 -21.32
C VAL A 989 -15.52 -26.63 -21.57
N CYS A 990 -15.54 -27.47 -20.54
CA CYS A 990 -15.57 -28.92 -20.72
C CYS A 990 -16.97 -29.41 -21.15
N PRO A 991 -17.16 -29.90 -22.39
CA PRO A 991 -18.47 -30.34 -22.85
C PRO A 991 -18.96 -31.60 -22.12
N ALA A 992 -18.03 -32.48 -21.74
CA ALA A 992 -18.32 -33.72 -21.02
C ALA A 992 -18.46 -33.49 -19.50
N LYS A 993 -18.24 -32.27 -19.01
CA LYS A 993 -18.19 -31.95 -17.57
C LYS A 993 -17.20 -32.81 -16.77
N ALA A 994 -16.17 -33.35 -17.46
CA ALA A 994 -15.06 -34.09 -16.89
C ALA A 994 -14.18 -33.24 -15.95
N TYR A 995 -14.23 -31.91 -16.09
CA TYR A 995 -13.61 -30.99 -15.14
C TYR A 995 -14.70 -30.30 -14.30
N GLN A 996 -14.51 -30.25 -12.99
CA GLN A 996 -15.35 -29.52 -12.03
C GLN A 996 -14.47 -28.84 -11.00
N VAL A 997 -14.77 -27.62 -10.56
CA VAL A 997 -14.05 -27.01 -9.42
C VAL A 997 -14.60 -27.61 -8.14
N ASN A 998 -13.78 -28.29 -7.34
CA ASN A 998 -14.25 -29.08 -6.20
C ASN A 998 -15.10 -28.30 -5.18
N TYR A 999 -14.86 -26.98 -5.03
CA TYR A 999 -15.60 -26.07 -4.15
C TYR A 999 -16.67 -25.21 -4.86
N PHE A 1000 -16.75 -25.30 -6.19
CA PHE A 1000 -17.68 -24.56 -7.04
C PHE A 1000 -18.15 -25.44 -8.21
N ARG A 1001 -18.64 -26.63 -7.89
CA ARG A 1001 -19.15 -27.58 -8.87
C ARG A 1001 -20.47 -27.11 -9.46
N ASP A 1002 -20.80 -27.60 -10.65
CA ASP A 1002 -22.05 -27.23 -11.33
C ASP A 1002 -23.29 -27.56 -10.48
N ASP A 1003 -23.32 -28.70 -9.78
CA ASP A 1003 -24.42 -29.07 -8.86
C ASP A 1003 -24.55 -28.08 -7.69
N GLN A 1004 -23.43 -27.63 -7.14
CA GLN A 1004 -23.38 -26.63 -6.08
C GLN A 1004 -23.91 -25.27 -6.54
N ILE A 1005 -23.46 -24.78 -7.70
CA ILE A 1005 -23.89 -23.48 -8.24
C ILE A 1005 -25.35 -23.50 -8.69
N LEU A 1006 -25.78 -24.58 -9.37
CA LEU A 1006 -27.17 -24.73 -9.79
C LEU A 1006 -28.10 -24.79 -8.58
N ALA A 1007 -27.72 -25.49 -7.51
CA ALA A 1007 -28.52 -25.50 -6.27
C ALA A 1007 -28.71 -24.09 -5.68
N MET A 1008 -27.68 -23.22 -5.76
CA MET A 1008 -27.84 -21.81 -5.36
C MET A 1008 -28.88 -21.11 -6.24
N VAL A 1009 -28.77 -21.22 -7.56
CA VAL A 1009 -29.67 -20.55 -8.51
C VAL A 1009 -31.11 -21.06 -8.36
N ASP A 1010 -31.28 -22.37 -8.28
CA ASP A 1010 -32.59 -23.01 -8.18
C ASP A 1010 -33.30 -22.58 -6.89
N SER A 1011 -32.57 -22.43 -5.77
CA SER A 1011 -33.15 -22.04 -4.47
C SER A 1011 -33.88 -20.70 -4.45
N VAL A 1012 -33.61 -19.83 -5.43
CA VAL A 1012 -34.22 -18.48 -5.55
C VAL A 1012 -34.96 -18.26 -6.85
N THR A 1013 -34.94 -19.22 -7.78
CA THR A 1013 -35.63 -19.11 -9.09
C THR A 1013 -36.76 -20.12 -9.27
N THR A 1014 -36.75 -21.24 -8.52
CA THR A 1014 -37.84 -22.21 -8.51
C THR A 1014 -38.84 -21.87 -7.40
N GLY A 1015 -39.54 -20.76 -7.60
CA GLY A 1015 -40.69 -20.32 -6.80
C GLY A 1015 -42.01 -20.50 -7.54
#